data_AF-A0A9W6GX31-F1
#
_entry.id   AF-A0A9W6GX31-F1
#
_cell.length_a   1.000
_cell.length_b   1.000
_cell.length_c   1.000
_cell.angle_alpha   90.00
_cell.angle_beta   90.00
_cell.angle_gamma   90.00
#
_symmetry.space_group_name_H-M   'P 1'
#
loop_
_entity.id
_entity.type
_entity.pdbx_description
1 polymer ?
#
loop_
_entity_poly.entity_id
_entity_poly.type
_entity_poly.pdbx_seq_one_letter_code
_entity_poly.pdbx_strand_id
1 'polypeptide(L)'
;MDVRKRPAADDGLTDRILFVVNGVELPTLQLSFTEPLKAVPGVQTSLLTEVGLNAGHQDINAWGVTPDGLEKMQRRLEGFRPTLIVFCRYSGPYAPEIIQWARAARTPTIYHIDDDLLQVPVEIGEVKARGHNQPRRVQTVRYLLDNTTLAYCSNERLRRILFGEATSNRVVTAGINCALDVLAPPTTDDPPVIGYMGFNHDFDFTFALPALVTILQARPEVRFELFGSTNLPDVLKPFGDRITFIQSVRDYGVFVQKLASRRWTIGICPLAKTEFNIVKSNNKWVEYSACGFAVVATRGMIYDACCADGCGLLVDGDDEWRAAFDRLLSDRALHRDQVTRAQKRLRAEYGRDRLRRQISSVFSRARDLASRPDVTKLSLDEFDGDRIWGWAWRSTETTLPSQRHPVELWCGETRLGRIARWHDRPDADAHLGAPPWPKGFSAPVGALNALCRLMGGETGGFHPTLRFHENAASTLAENPDWRSLAAFRTLRAAEGGDWRIDDLWWANSHLLKARASLQARDDGRPPTTLMRLFQPATDANGRRELALVDETPVEAHKGVYAFGLRNPFMPILLVGYDDAGDISFTDLLPFPSLLRGGLHAAEAAAVQNPAGGLDALRRVNDAYLAEAVGWDASAPSPALAEICVDLLKATGAEPVFEPQLCEWIISVFNLPVIGANVGGRIATDLGDPAFVDYAEALLDHFIPTHPREGRLRLTLPCSAVPTISALVSRRLSVDAGKTPGSYLVVDASLTQRRFLLTYPANLPKTIADVVAPQIALSPVSCLMGTDESATGGAMGQSQPVAILFLDLAPDAREKLLHPIPVDAPVASPAAGGGPGRISVFIRLGDADTDIRLLLDSLARQRTGAALEVFLIVTRAQAADAHRGPLLDAFPSSGRIHESASLSAAAAINEAAAAASGDMFVFVDSRAILHDPRTLATISQLALLADVATVGCMLIKPRNTADGAPVFSSAGYFPGRVDFSLAPHLALEQIECGRLLADSHYPVAANSAHFFALSAAAWRQAGGMSLNVPDDGMQIDLALRLARAGRINLCTTRMSVYSEAAEPGKYLHDMAVAAHLDLWNLLPALKSSAAIRSF
;
A
#
# COMPACT_ATOMS: atom_id res chain seq x y z
N MET A 1 -31.69 21.91 -11.28
CA MET A 1 -32.28 22.36 -12.55
C MET A 1 -31.51 21.68 -13.68
N ASP A 2 -32.20 20.75 -14.33
CA ASP A 2 -31.66 19.85 -15.33
C ASP A 2 -31.75 20.52 -16.71
N VAL A 3 -30.61 20.83 -17.33
CA VAL A 3 -30.56 21.43 -18.68
C VAL A 3 -29.48 20.71 -19.50
N ARG A 4 -29.81 19.50 -19.95
CA ARG A 4 -29.17 18.89 -21.14
C ARG A 4 -30.17 18.87 -22.29
N LYS A 5 -30.36 20.03 -22.94
CA LYS A 5 -30.86 20.08 -24.32
C LYS A 5 -29.70 20.41 -25.24
N ARG A 6 -29.25 19.43 -26.02
CA ARG A 6 -28.48 19.66 -27.25
C ARG A 6 -29.29 20.59 -28.16
N PRO A 7 -28.75 21.70 -28.69
CA PRO A 7 -29.39 22.41 -29.78
C PRO A 7 -29.04 21.75 -31.12
N ALA A 8 -30.00 21.84 -32.03
CA ALA A 8 -30.03 21.26 -33.36
C ALA A 8 -28.95 21.80 -34.32
N ALA A 9 -28.77 21.06 -35.41
CA ALA A 9 -27.87 21.33 -36.51
C ALA A 9 -28.22 22.59 -37.31
N ASP A 10 -27.16 23.32 -37.66
CA ASP A 10 -26.90 23.98 -38.94
C ASP A 10 -27.93 25.01 -39.47
N ASP A 11 -27.85 26.23 -38.94
CA ASP A 11 -28.21 27.45 -39.69
C ASP A 11 -26.93 27.99 -40.35
N GLY A 12 -26.86 27.91 -41.67
CA GLY A 12 -25.65 28.20 -42.46
C GLY A 12 -24.99 29.57 -42.21
N LEU A 13 -23.65 29.54 -42.19
CA LEU A 13 -22.70 30.55 -42.70
C LEU A 13 -22.87 32.02 -42.25
N THR A 14 -23.23 32.29 -40.99
CA THR A 14 -23.08 33.64 -40.43
C THR A 14 -22.07 33.68 -39.29
N ASP A 15 -20.90 34.25 -39.55
CA ASP A 15 -19.82 34.44 -38.57
C ASP A 15 -20.20 35.57 -37.60
N ARG A 16 -20.68 35.22 -36.41
CA ARG A 16 -21.04 36.17 -35.34
C ARG A 16 -19.86 36.39 -34.41
N ILE A 17 -19.21 37.55 -34.51
CA ILE A 17 -17.99 37.89 -33.78
C ILE A 17 -18.31 38.92 -32.71
N LEU A 18 -18.05 38.58 -31.45
CA LEU A 18 -18.20 39.50 -30.32
C LEU A 18 -16.84 40.07 -29.95
N PHE A 19 -16.70 41.39 -30.05
CA PHE A 19 -15.53 42.11 -29.57
C PHE A 19 -15.73 42.54 -28.12
N VAL A 20 -14.76 42.21 -27.27
CA VAL A 20 -14.72 42.60 -25.85
C VAL A 20 -13.60 43.63 -25.68
N VAL A 21 -13.96 44.83 -25.22
CA VAL A 21 -13.06 45.98 -25.08
C VAL A 21 -13.40 46.78 -23.83
N ASN A 22 -12.51 47.67 -23.38
CA ASN A 22 -12.82 48.49 -22.21
C ASN A 22 -13.86 49.58 -22.55
N GLY A 23 -13.82 50.16 -23.75
CA GLY A 23 -14.74 51.23 -24.18
C GLY A 23 -15.00 51.25 -25.69
N VAL A 24 -15.94 52.09 -26.12
CA VAL A 24 -16.47 52.14 -27.51
C VAL A 24 -15.50 52.72 -28.56
N GLU A 25 -14.52 53.54 -28.16
CA GLU A 25 -13.63 54.26 -29.09
C GLU A 25 -12.19 53.72 -29.07
N LEU A 26 -11.96 52.54 -29.65
CA LEU A 26 -10.63 51.91 -29.70
C LEU A 26 -10.07 51.85 -31.13
N PRO A 27 -9.06 52.66 -31.49
CA PRO A 27 -8.48 52.67 -32.85
C PRO A 27 -7.94 51.31 -33.30
N THR A 28 -7.28 50.57 -32.41
CA THR A 28 -6.77 49.22 -32.71
C THR A 28 -7.87 48.27 -33.14
N LEU A 29 -9.05 48.33 -32.51
CA LEU A 29 -10.20 47.52 -32.90
C LEU A 29 -10.68 47.91 -34.31
N GLN A 30 -10.69 49.21 -34.62
CA GLN A 30 -11.09 49.71 -35.94
C GLN A 30 -10.14 49.25 -37.03
N LEU A 31 -8.85 49.49 -36.84
CA LEU A 31 -7.77 49.17 -37.76
C LEU A 31 -7.66 47.68 -38.04
N SER A 32 -7.58 46.89 -36.97
CA SER A 32 -7.22 45.47 -37.07
C SER A 32 -8.42 44.57 -37.32
N PHE A 33 -9.66 45.02 -37.07
CA PHE A 33 -10.84 44.17 -37.20
C PHE A 33 -12.04 44.84 -37.85
N THR A 34 -12.62 45.90 -37.28
CA THR A 34 -13.96 46.33 -37.73
C THR A 34 -13.95 46.93 -39.13
N GLU A 35 -12.97 47.76 -39.49
CA GLU A 35 -12.84 48.29 -40.86
C GLU A 35 -12.63 47.20 -41.92
N PRO A 36 -11.66 46.26 -41.78
CA PRO A 36 -11.50 45.21 -42.78
C PRO A 36 -12.71 44.26 -42.86
N LEU A 37 -13.46 44.06 -41.77
CA LEU A 37 -14.61 43.16 -41.72
C LEU A 37 -15.94 43.79 -42.20
N LYS A 38 -16.10 45.12 -42.19
CA LYS A 38 -17.33 45.83 -42.61
C LYS A 38 -17.87 45.41 -43.98
N ALA A 39 -17.00 45.02 -44.91
CA ALA A 39 -17.36 44.68 -46.28
C ALA A 39 -17.31 43.16 -46.57
N VAL A 40 -17.20 42.31 -45.55
CA VAL A 40 -17.15 40.85 -45.71
C VAL A 40 -18.57 40.27 -45.61
N PRO A 41 -19.13 39.69 -46.68
CA PRO A 41 -20.46 39.07 -46.64
C PRO A 41 -20.53 37.95 -45.60
N GLY A 42 -21.64 37.89 -44.84
CA GLY A 42 -21.88 36.83 -43.85
C GLY A 42 -21.18 37.03 -42.50
N VAL A 43 -20.45 38.11 -42.27
CA VAL A 43 -19.87 38.44 -40.96
C VAL A 43 -20.77 39.44 -40.22
N GLN A 44 -21.19 39.09 -39.01
CA GLN A 44 -21.90 39.98 -38.09
C GLN A 44 -21.01 40.28 -36.89
N THR A 45 -20.80 41.57 -36.60
CA THR A 45 -19.98 42.00 -35.48
C THR A 45 -20.81 42.64 -34.38
N SER A 46 -20.44 42.40 -33.15
CA SER A 46 -21.08 42.96 -31.96
C SER A 46 -20.03 43.41 -30.95
N LEU A 47 -20.38 44.37 -30.11
CA LEU A 47 -19.50 44.90 -29.08
C LEU A 47 -20.05 44.60 -27.68
N LEU A 48 -19.13 44.28 -26.77
CA LEU A 48 -19.31 44.25 -25.32
C LEU A 48 -18.21 45.09 -24.68
N THR A 49 -18.61 46.12 -23.92
CA THR A 49 -17.66 47.07 -23.33
C THR A 49 -17.71 47.04 -21.81
N GLU A 50 -16.56 47.18 -21.14
CA GLU A 50 -16.50 47.37 -19.68
C GLU A 50 -17.39 48.55 -19.23
N VAL A 51 -17.31 49.69 -19.93
CA VAL A 51 -18.15 50.88 -19.65
C VAL A 51 -19.66 50.55 -19.72
N GLY A 52 -20.09 49.81 -20.74
CA GLY A 52 -21.49 49.40 -20.90
C GLY A 52 -21.96 48.40 -19.84
N LEU A 53 -21.08 47.49 -19.40
CA LEU A 53 -21.38 46.55 -18.32
C LEU A 53 -21.57 47.27 -16.97
N ASN A 54 -20.80 48.34 -16.74
CA ASN A 54 -20.87 49.14 -15.51
C ASN A 54 -21.86 50.32 -15.60
N ALA A 55 -22.57 50.50 -16.72
CA ALA A 55 -23.48 51.64 -16.92
C ALA A 55 -24.66 51.62 -15.93
N GLY A 56 -24.83 52.68 -15.14
CA GLY A 56 -25.87 52.76 -14.10
C GLY A 56 -25.40 52.35 -12.69
N HIS A 57 -24.12 51.96 -12.53
CA HIS A 57 -23.51 51.76 -11.21
C HIS A 57 -23.08 53.10 -10.59
N GLN A 58 -23.18 53.24 -9.26
CA GLN A 58 -22.88 54.50 -8.55
C GLN A 58 -21.40 54.90 -8.65
N ASP A 59 -20.50 53.92 -8.79
CA ASP A 59 -19.09 54.14 -9.06
C ASP A 59 -18.66 53.37 -10.32
N ILE A 60 -18.73 54.04 -11.46
CA ILE A 60 -18.28 53.52 -12.76
C ILE A 60 -16.77 53.21 -12.79
N ASN A 61 -16.00 53.68 -11.81
CA ASN A 61 -14.56 53.41 -11.67
C ASN A 61 -14.24 52.32 -10.64
N ALA A 62 -15.24 51.79 -9.91
CA ALA A 62 -15.04 50.70 -8.98
C ALA A 62 -14.64 49.43 -9.72
N TRP A 63 -13.47 48.86 -9.37
CA TRP A 63 -13.05 47.57 -9.88
C TRP A 63 -13.89 46.46 -9.27
N GLY A 64 -14.63 45.72 -10.10
CA GLY A 64 -15.32 44.51 -9.66
C GLY A 64 -16.36 44.04 -10.66
N VAL A 65 -16.79 42.80 -10.47
CA VAL A 65 -17.91 42.20 -11.18
C VAL A 65 -19.17 42.52 -10.40
N THR A 66 -20.13 43.21 -11.01
CA THR A 66 -21.41 43.55 -10.37
C THR A 66 -22.51 42.58 -10.82
N PRO A 67 -23.54 42.31 -9.99
CA PRO A 67 -24.66 41.46 -10.40
C PRO A 67 -25.37 41.95 -11.67
N ASP A 68 -25.63 43.26 -11.77
CA ASP A 68 -26.23 43.87 -12.97
C ASP A 68 -25.31 43.78 -14.20
N GLY A 69 -24.00 43.96 -14.01
CA GLY A 69 -23.01 43.74 -15.06
C GLY A 69 -22.96 42.30 -15.55
N LEU A 70 -23.05 41.31 -14.65
CA LEU A 70 -23.15 39.89 -15.01
C LEU A 70 -24.43 39.60 -15.80
N GLU A 71 -25.56 40.16 -15.38
CA GLU A 71 -26.84 39.98 -16.09
C GLU A 71 -26.79 40.61 -17.49
N LYS A 72 -26.21 41.81 -17.63
CA LYS A 72 -25.99 42.45 -18.94
C LYS A 72 -25.05 41.64 -19.82
N MET A 73 -23.96 41.11 -19.25
CA MET A 73 -23.01 40.24 -19.94
C MET A 73 -23.71 38.98 -20.45
N GLN A 74 -24.45 38.27 -19.58
CA GLN A 74 -25.20 37.07 -19.93
C GLN A 74 -26.25 37.35 -21.02
N ARG A 75 -27.09 38.38 -20.84
CA ARG A 75 -28.09 38.79 -21.84
C ARG A 75 -27.44 39.07 -23.21
N ARG A 76 -26.26 39.71 -23.23
CA ARG A 76 -25.54 39.99 -24.47
C ARG A 76 -25.00 38.72 -25.12
N LEU A 77 -24.39 37.83 -24.35
CA LEU A 77 -23.82 36.57 -24.84
C LEU A 77 -24.92 35.63 -25.37
N GLU A 78 -26.02 35.48 -24.64
CA GLU A 78 -27.15 34.63 -25.01
C GLU A 78 -27.98 35.19 -26.16
N GLY A 79 -28.15 36.52 -26.21
CA GLY A 79 -28.88 37.18 -27.28
C GLY A 79 -28.11 37.22 -28.60
N PHE A 80 -26.79 37.46 -28.57
CA PHE A 80 -25.97 37.52 -29.78
C PHE A 80 -25.46 36.14 -30.24
N ARG A 81 -25.31 35.18 -29.32
CA ARG A 81 -24.80 33.82 -29.57
C ARG A 81 -23.51 33.82 -30.40
N PRO A 82 -22.41 34.40 -29.88
CA PRO A 82 -21.17 34.52 -30.63
C PRO A 82 -20.61 33.16 -31.04
N THR A 83 -20.14 33.10 -32.29
CA THR A 83 -19.35 31.97 -32.83
C THR A 83 -17.85 32.15 -32.59
N LEU A 84 -17.43 33.37 -32.22
CA LEU A 84 -16.05 33.73 -31.87
C LEU A 84 -16.08 34.95 -30.95
N ILE A 85 -15.22 34.98 -29.93
CA ILE A 85 -15.05 36.14 -29.05
C ILE A 85 -13.61 36.67 -29.18
N VAL A 86 -13.46 37.98 -29.42
CA VAL A 86 -12.16 38.64 -29.54
C VAL A 86 -12.04 39.71 -28.47
N PHE A 87 -11.17 39.48 -27.51
CA PHE A 87 -10.75 40.46 -26.53
C PHE A 87 -9.67 41.34 -27.16
N CYS A 88 -9.96 42.61 -27.44
CA CYS A 88 -9.00 43.53 -28.06
C CYS A 88 -8.51 44.54 -27.04
N ARG A 89 -7.25 44.42 -26.61
CA ARG A 89 -6.64 45.22 -25.53
C ARG A 89 -7.44 45.21 -24.21
N TYR A 90 -8.32 44.23 -24.03
CA TYR A 90 -9.20 44.16 -22.86
C TYR A 90 -8.37 43.93 -21.60
N SER A 91 -8.74 44.62 -20.53
CA SER A 91 -8.12 44.50 -19.21
C SER A 91 -9.13 44.70 -18.07
N GLY A 92 -10.43 44.50 -18.35
CA GLY A 92 -11.50 44.69 -17.36
C GLY A 92 -11.76 43.47 -16.48
N PRO A 93 -12.66 43.58 -15.48
CA PRO A 93 -12.85 42.56 -14.45
C PRO A 93 -13.63 41.31 -14.92
N TYR A 94 -14.43 41.39 -15.99
CA TYR A 94 -15.33 40.30 -16.43
C TYR A 94 -14.64 39.22 -17.30
N ALA A 95 -13.32 39.27 -17.44
CA ALA A 95 -12.60 38.34 -18.32
C ALA A 95 -12.77 36.86 -17.91
N PRO A 96 -12.64 36.47 -16.62
CA PRO A 96 -12.83 35.08 -16.21
C PRO A 96 -14.23 34.54 -16.52
N GLU A 97 -15.26 35.34 -16.31
CA GLU A 97 -16.65 34.95 -16.50
C GLU A 97 -16.99 34.77 -17.98
N ILE A 98 -16.50 35.67 -18.84
CA ILE A 98 -16.68 35.53 -20.29
C ILE A 98 -15.93 34.30 -20.80
N ILE A 99 -14.72 34.03 -20.31
CA ILE A 99 -13.95 32.83 -20.68
C ILE A 99 -14.65 31.55 -20.22
N GLN A 100 -15.19 31.54 -19.00
CA GLN A 100 -15.94 30.40 -18.48
C GLN A 100 -17.19 30.12 -19.32
N TRP A 101 -17.96 31.17 -19.65
CA TRP A 101 -19.11 31.07 -20.54
C TRP A 101 -18.70 30.52 -21.91
N ALA A 102 -17.62 31.04 -22.50
CA ALA A 102 -17.13 30.62 -23.80
C ALA A 102 -16.70 29.15 -23.80
N ARG A 103 -16.02 28.68 -22.73
CA ARG A 103 -15.65 27.26 -22.58
C ARG A 103 -16.89 26.36 -22.49
N ALA A 104 -17.89 26.75 -21.70
CA ALA A 104 -19.14 26.01 -21.58
C ALA A 104 -19.91 25.94 -22.92
N ALA A 105 -19.91 27.04 -23.68
CA ALA A 105 -20.53 27.13 -25.00
C ALA A 105 -19.67 26.55 -26.15
N ARG A 106 -18.44 26.12 -25.87
CA ARG A 106 -17.41 25.73 -26.87
C ARG A 106 -17.15 26.81 -27.92
N THR A 107 -17.22 28.08 -27.51
CA THR A 107 -16.93 29.23 -28.36
C THR A 107 -15.43 29.57 -28.29
N PRO A 108 -14.70 29.60 -29.42
CA PRO A 108 -13.29 30.00 -29.43
C PRO A 108 -13.09 31.45 -28.98
N THR A 109 -11.97 31.72 -28.33
CA THR A 109 -11.62 33.05 -27.81
C THR A 109 -10.23 33.49 -28.27
N ILE A 110 -10.10 34.77 -28.64
CA ILE A 110 -8.84 35.37 -29.08
C ILE A 110 -8.49 36.56 -28.19
N TYR A 111 -7.25 36.68 -27.73
CA TYR A 111 -6.74 37.92 -27.13
C TYR A 111 -5.83 38.66 -28.11
N HIS A 112 -6.26 39.82 -28.60
CA HIS A 112 -5.46 40.70 -29.46
C HIS A 112 -4.79 41.81 -28.64
N ILE A 113 -3.47 41.93 -28.78
CA ILE A 113 -2.65 42.91 -28.08
C ILE A 113 -1.63 43.55 -29.02
N ASP A 114 -1.54 44.88 -28.99
CA ASP A 114 -0.71 45.69 -29.89
C ASP A 114 0.44 46.45 -29.22
N ASP A 115 0.34 46.67 -27.91
CA ASP A 115 1.35 47.30 -27.03
C ASP A 115 1.69 46.35 -25.87
N ASP A 116 2.81 46.57 -25.18
CA ASP A 116 3.07 45.88 -23.91
C ASP A 116 2.21 46.46 -22.77
N LEU A 117 1.00 45.92 -22.62
CA LEU A 117 0.06 46.32 -21.57
C LEU A 117 0.39 45.74 -20.19
N LEU A 118 1.44 44.92 -20.05
CA LEU A 118 1.90 44.44 -18.75
C LEU A 118 2.82 45.45 -18.06
N GLN A 119 3.51 46.29 -18.85
CA GLN A 119 4.44 47.27 -18.35
C GLN A 119 4.35 48.57 -19.17
N VAL A 120 3.39 49.42 -18.80
CA VAL A 120 3.17 50.71 -19.47
C VAL A 120 4.03 51.79 -18.81
N PRO A 121 5.00 52.42 -19.49
CA PRO A 121 5.92 53.39 -18.89
C PRO A 121 5.23 54.71 -18.48
N VAL A 122 5.80 55.44 -17.51
CA VAL A 122 5.24 56.72 -17.03
C VAL A 122 5.39 57.83 -18.08
N GLU A 123 6.40 57.70 -18.95
CA GLU A 123 6.77 58.62 -20.01
C GLU A 123 5.68 58.78 -21.09
N ILE A 124 4.73 57.85 -21.18
CA ILE A 124 3.56 57.97 -22.07
C ILE A 124 2.37 58.73 -21.42
N GLY A 125 2.56 59.20 -20.19
CA GLY A 125 1.63 60.01 -19.41
C GLY A 125 1.20 59.33 -18.11
N GLU A 126 1.37 60.02 -16.97
CA GLU A 126 1.10 59.48 -15.63
C GLU A 126 -0.29 58.87 -15.47
N VAL A 127 -1.33 59.51 -16.01
CA VAL A 127 -2.71 59.02 -15.90
C VAL A 127 -2.89 57.70 -16.65
N LYS A 128 -2.29 57.56 -17.84
CA LYS A 128 -2.37 56.33 -18.64
C LYS A 128 -1.55 55.21 -18.01
N ALA A 129 -0.32 55.51 -17.58
CA ALA A 129 0.55 54.55 -16.91
C ALA A 129 -0.10 54.04 -15.62
N ARG A 130 -0.62 54.95 -14.77
CA ARG A 130 -1.35 54.59 -13.55
C ARG A 130 -2.59 53.76 -13.84
N GLY A 131 -3.33 54.07 -14.91
CA GLY A 131 -4.52 53.33 -15.32
C GLY A 131 -4.19 51.90 -15.77
N HIS A 132 -3.27 51.73 -16.72
CA HIS A 132 -2.93 50.42 -17.27
C HIS A 132 -2.14 49.53 -16.30
N ASN A 133 -1.25 50.12 -15.48
CA ASN A 133 -0.45 49.39 -14.50
C ASN A 133 -1.17 49.09 -13.19
N GLN A 134 -2.50 49.31 -13.11
CA GLN A 134 -3.26 48.82 -11.96
C GLN A 134 -3.04 47.31 -11.84
N PRO A 135 -2.64 46.78 -10.68
CA PRO A 135 -2.28 45.36 -10.54
C PRO A 135 -3.36 44.42 -11.06
N ARG A 136 -4.63 44.76 -10.84
CA ARG A 136 -5.77 43.95 -11.28
C ARG A 136 -5.95 43.98 -12.81
N ARG A 137 -5.65 45.09 -13.49
CA ARG A 137 -5.66 45.17 -14.97
C ARG A 137 -4.54 44.35 -15.58
N VAL A 138 -3.34 44.46 -15.03
CA VAL A 138 -2.17 43.66 -15.44
C VAL A 138 -2.46 42.16 -15.24
N GLN A 139 -3.08 41.80 -14.11
CA GLN A 139 -3.55 40.42 -13.86
C GLN A 139 -4.56 39.97 -14.92
N THR A 140 -5.54 40.79 -15.31
CA THR A 140 -6.46 40.46 -16.40
C THR A 140 -5.72 40.26 -17.73
N VAL A 141 -4.78 41.13 -18.09
CA VAL A 141 -4.00 41.01 -19.32
C VAL A 141 -3.24 39.68 -19.33
N ARG A 142 -2.53 39.36 -18.24
CA ARG A 142 -1.83 38.08 -18.10
C ARG A 142 -2.79 36.89 -18.16
N TYR A 143 -3.90 36.98 -17.44
CA TYR A 143 -4.95 35.96 -17.46
C TYR A 143 -5.45 35.67 -18.88
N LEU A 144 -5.73 36.70 -19.67
CA LEU A 144 -6.21 36.55 -21.06
C LEU A 144 -5.15 35.96 -21.99
N LEU A 145 -3.88 36.36 -21.85
CA LEU A 145 -2.77 35.76 -22.59
C LEU A 145 -2.67 34.26 -22.33
N ASP A 146 -2.93 33.82 -21.09
CA ASP A 146 -2.79 32.43 -20.68
C ASP A 146 -4.06 31.58 -20.97
N ASN A 147 -5.25 32.19 -20.91
CA ASN A 147 -6.52 31.45 -20.86
C ASN A 147 -7.38 31.51 -22.14
N THR A 148 -7.08 32.40 -23.09
CA THR A 148 -7.78 32.44 -24.38
C THR A 148 -7.36 31.30 -25.31
N THR A 149 -8.22 30.90 -26.24
CA THR A 149 -7.87 29.85 -27.22
C THR A 149 -6.62 30.23 -28.03
N LEU A 150 -6.50 31.51 -28.40
CA LEU A 150 -5.41 32.02 -29.21
C LEU A 150 -4.98 33.43 -28.75
N ALA A 151 -3.69 33.64 -28.51
CA ALA A 151 -3.10 34.97 -28.34
C ALA A 151 -2.62 35.50 -29.71
N TYR A 152 -2.97 36.75 -30.02
CA TYR A 152 -2.67 37.41 -31.29
C TYR A 152 -1.93 38.72 -31.03
N CYS A 153 -0.62 38.72 -31.25
CA CYS A 153 0.25 39.87 -31.03
C CYS A 153 0.43 40.70 -32.31
N SER A 154 0.57 42.02 -32.20
CA SER A 154 0.76 42.92 -33.37
C SER A 154 2.07 42.70 -34.14
N ASN A 155 3.09 42.10 -33.53
CA ASN A 155 4.35 41.76 -34.18
C ASN A 155 5.15 40.74 -33.38
N GLU A 156 6.22 40.24 -34.00
CA GLU A 156 7.10 39.22 -33.43
C GLU A 156 7.93 39.71 -32.24
N ARG A 157 8.29 41.00 -32.17
CA ARG A 157 9.01 41.54 -31.01
C ARG A 157 8.12 41.50 -29.77
N LEU A 158 6.86 41.89 -29.89
CA LEU A 158 5.87 41.80 -28.80
C LEU A 158 5.65 40.35 -28.36
N ARG A 159 5.54 39.41 -29.31
CA ARG A 159 5.41 37.98 -29.01
C ARG A 159 6.56 37.47 -28.14
N ARG A 160 7.80 37.81 -28.51
CA ARG A 160 8.99 37.40 -27.74
C ARG A 160 9.03 37.99 -26.34
N ILE A 161 8.65 39.26 -26.17
CA ILE A 161 8.58 39.87 -24.83
C ILE A 161 7.53 39.17 -23.96
N LEU A 162 6.36 38.84 -24.51
CA LEU A 162 5.26 38.28 -23.73
C LEU A 162 5.41 36.78 -23.43
N PHE A 163 6.05 36.00 -24.32
CA PHE A 163 6.09 34.53 -24.27
C PHE A 163 7.51 33.91 -24.35
N GLY A 164 8.56 34.70 -24.54
CA GLY A 164 9.93 34.21 -24.73
C GLY A 164 10.18 33.52 -26.08
N GLU A 165 11.24 32.70 -26.14
CA GLU A 165 11.68 31.97 -27.34
C GLU A 165 10.81 30.73 -27.64
N ALA A 166 10.04 30.24 -26.68
CA ALA A 166 9.17 29.08 -26.86
C ALA A 166 8.01 29.41 -27.82
N THR A 167 7.86 28.61 -28.88
CA THR A 167 6.79 28.79 -29.87
C THR A 167 5.60 27.90 -29.53
N SER A 168 4.59 28.48 -28.88
CA SER A 168 3.31 27.82 -28.66
C SER A 168 2.44 27.93 -29.91
N ASN A 169 1.76 26.83 -30.25
CA ASN A 169 0.80 26.77 -31.35
C ASN A 169 -0.46 27.64 -31.13
N ARG A 170 -0.64 28.17 -29.91
CA ARG A 170 -1.69 29.10 -29.46
C ARG A 170 -1.29 30.58 -29.57
N VAL A 171 -0.12 30.90 -30.11
CA VAL A 171 0.33 32.29 -30.27
C VAL A 171 0.61 32.57 -31.74
N VAL A 172 0.05 33.66 -32.26
CA VAL A 172 0.27 34.13 -33.64
C VAL A 172 0.58 35.61 -33.65
N THR A 173 1.29 36.05 -34.70
CA THR A 173 1.70 37.44 -34.87
C THR A 173 1.09 38.05 -36.12
N ALA A 174 0.71 39.32 -36.04
CA ALA A 174 0.26 40.08 -37.20
C ALA A 174 1.45 40.41 -38.11
N GLY A 175 1.25 40.27 -39.42
CA GLY A 175 2.15 40.86 -40.43
C GLY A 175 1.68 42.25 -40.87
N ILE A 176 0.39 42.53 -40.72
CA ILE A 176 -0.26 43.80 -41.07
C ILE A 176 -1.15 44.23 -39.89
N ASN A 177 -0.94 45.46 -39.39
CA ASN A 177 -1.75 46.06 -38.32
C ASN A 177 -2.71 47.14 -38.82
N CYS A 178 -2.38 47.79 -39.93
CA CYS A 178 -3.14 48.84 -40.59
C CYS A 178 -3.05 48.64 -42.12
N ALA A 179 -4.16 48.85 -42.82
CA ALA A 179 -4.25 48.70 -44.27
C ALA A 179 -5.04 49.84 -44.91
N LEU A 180 -4.44 50.51 -45.89
CA LEU A 180 -5.04 51.62 -46.63
C LEU A 180 -4.72 51.51 -48.11
N ASP A 181 -5.67 51.94 -48.94
CA ASP A 181 -5.42 52.19 -50.36
C ASP A 181 -4.71 53.53 -50.53
N VAL A 182 -4.09 53.75 -51.68
CA VAL A 182 -3.51 55.06 -52.02
C VAL A 182 -4.62 56.09 -52.20
N LEU A 183 -4.56 57.18 -51.43
CA LEU A 183 -5.58 58.22 -51.35
C LEU A 183 -5.21 59.46 -52.17
N ALA A 184 -3.92 59.78 -52.23
CA ALA A 184 -3.42 60.92 -52.98
C ALA A 184 -2.04 60.61 -53.63
N PRO A 185 -1.74 61.17 -54.80
CA PRO A 185 -0.41 61.06 -55.40
C PRO A 185 0.62 61.92 -54.64
N PRO A 186 1.94 61.71 -54.85
CA PRO A 186 2.96 62.60 -54.32
C PRO A 186 2.75 64.04 -54.81
N THR A 187 2.70 65.00 -53.88
CA THR A 187 2.55 66.44 -54.18
C THR A 187 3.70 67.25 -53.60
N THR A 188 4.26 68.16 -54.41
CA THR A 188 5.34 69.10 -54.02
C THR A 188 5.09 70.51 -54.55
N ASP A 189 3.88 70.78 -55.03
CA ASP A 189 3.56 72.01 -55.79
C ASP A 189 3.04 73.14 -54.87
N ASP A 190 2.60 72.77 -53.66
CA ASP A 190 2.19 73.69 -52.60
C ASP A 190 3.39 74.11 -51.72
N PRO A 191 3.29 75.19 -50.92
CA PRO A 191 4.28 75.52 -49.90
C PRO A 191 4.56 74.32 -48.99
N PRO A 192 5.83 74.03 -48.65
CA PRO A 192 6.18 72.80 -47.97
C PRO A 192 5.65 72.74 -46.53
N VAL A 193 5.02 71.62 -46.20
CA VAL A 193 4.49 71.36 -44.86
C VAL A 193 5.16 70.11 -44.28
N ILE A 194 5.78 70.26 -43.12
CA ILE A 194 6.21 69.13 -42.28
C ILE A 194 5.09 68.85 -41.29
N GLY A 195 4.64 67.60 -41.18
CA GLY A 195 3.56 67.25 -40.28
C GLY A 195 3.88 66.09 -39.36
N TYR A 196 3.35 66.16 -38.15
CA TYR A 196 3.41 65.09 -37.16
C TYR A 196 2.00 64.79 -36.65
N MET A 197 1.64 63.51 -36.59
CA MET A 197 0.41 63.07 -35.94
C MET A 197 0.67 62.22 -34.72
N GLY A 198 -0.08 62.46 -33.64
CA GLY A 198 0.10 61.74 -32.39
C GLY A 198 -0.93 62.08 -31.31
N PHE A 199 -1.28 61.07 -30.51
CA PHE A 199 -2.13 61.17 -29.33
C PHE A 199 -1.35 60.96 -28.03
N ASN A 200 -0.95 62.04 -27.37
CA ASN A 200 -0.11 62.03 -26.15
C ASN A 200 1.25 61.35 -26.39
N HIS A 201 1.94 61.75 -27.46
CA HIS A 201 3.29 61.27 -27.83
C HIS A 201 4.31 62.41 -27.72
N ASP A 202 4.20 63.23 -26.67
CA ASP A 202 5.04 64.41 -26.46
C ASP A 202 6.51 64.03 -26.36
N PHE A 203 6.83 62.96 -25.63
CA PHE A 203 8.19 62.44 -25.48
C PHE A 203 8.80 62.00 -26.81
N ASP A 204 8.06 61.22 -27.61
CA ASP A 204 8.53 60.76 -28.91
C ASP A 204 8.84 61.93 -29.85
N PHE A 205 8.01 62.98 -29.82
CA PHE A 205 8.19 64.15 -30.69
C PHE A 205 9.48 64.93 -30.41
N THR A 206 9.96 64.93 -29.16
CA THR A 206 11.17 65.67 -28.77
C THR A 206 12.41 65.31 -29.60
N PHE A 207 12.49 64.09 -30.13
CA PHE A 207 13.63 63.61 -30.92
C PHE A 207 13.74 64.20 -32.32
N ALA A 208 12.67 64.79 -32.85
CA ALA A 208 12.69 65.51 -34.14
C ALA A 208 12.64 67.03 -33.96
N LEU A 209 12.41 67.51 -32.73
CA LEU A 209 12.11 68.89 -32.44
C LEU A 209 13.30 69.85 -32.67
N PRO A 210 14.56 69.54 -32.27
CA PRO A 210 15.70 70.42 -32.52
C PRO A 210 15.96 70.64 -34.03
N ALA A 211 15.90 69.57 -34.81
CA ALA A 211 16.06 69.63 -36.26
C ALA A 211 14.92 70.42 -36.92
N LEU A 212 13.69 70.22 -36.48
CA LEU A 212 12.52 70.96 -36.99
C LEU A 212 12.64 72.47 -36.71
N VAL A 213 13.04 72.87 -35.50
CA VAL A 213 13.26 74.28 -35.14
C VAL A 213 14.31 74.91 -36.04
N THR A 214 15.41 74.19 -36.29
CA THR A 214 16.49 74.65 -37.18
C THR A 214 15.98 74.87 -38.61
N ILE A 215 15.16 73.96 -39.13
CA ILE A 215 14.55 74.10 -40.46
C ILE A 215 13.57 75.28 -40.52
N LEU A 216 12.72 75.47 -39.51
CA LEU A 216 11.76 76.58 -39.46
C LEU A 216 12.46 77.95 -39.34
N GLN A 217 13.65 78.02 -38.73
CA GLN A 217 14.50 79.21 -38.71
C GLN A 217 15.14 79.47 -40.08
N ALA A 218 15.67 78.44 -40.73
CA ALA A 218 16.39 78.56 -41.99
C ALA A 218 15.49 78.76 -43.21
N ARG A 219 14.23 78.30 -43.17
CA ARG A 219 13.31 78.27 -44.31
C ARG A 219 11.96 78.93 -43.97
N PRO A 220 11.79 80.24 -44.27
CA PRO A 220 10.56 80.98 -43.98
C PRO A 220 9.29 80.40 -44.63
N GLU A 221 9.43 79.70 -45.76
CA GLU A 221 8.37 79.09 -46.54
C GLU A 221 7.81 77.79 -45.92
N VAL A 222 8.56 77.15 -45.02
CA VAL A 222 8.16 75.89 -44.39
C VAL A 222 7.17 76.14 -43.26
N ARG A 223 6.09 75.35 -43.25
CA ARG A 223 5.10 75.30 -42.18
C ARG A 223 5.16 73.98 -41.44
N PHE A 224 4.69 73.98 -40.19
CA PHE A 224 4.56 72.77 -39.39
C PHE A 224 3.11 72.54 -38.94
N GLU A 225 2.62 71.33 -39.10
CA GLU A 225 1.29 70.93 -38.63
C GLU A 225 1.38 69.79 -37.60
N LEU A 226 0.75 70.01 -36.43
CA LEU A 226 0.63 69.01 -35.39
C LEU A 226 -0.82 68.50 -35.35
N PHE A 227 -1.05 67.24 -35.68
CA PHE A 227 -2.38 66.64 -35.77
C PHE A 227 -2.62 65.62 -34.65
N GLY A 228 -3.48 65.96 -33.68
CA GLY A 228 -3.91 65.02 -32.64
C GLY A 228 -4.12 65.70 -31.29
N SER A 229 -3.59 65.08 -30.23
CA SER A 229 -3.69 65.57 -28.84
C SER A 229 -2.34 65.78 -28.18
N THR A 230 -1.27 65.89 -28.97
CA THR A 230 0.09 66.20 -28.47
C THR A 230 0.16 67.70 -28.15
N ASN A 231 0.75 68.07 -27.01
CA ASN A 231 0.87 69.46 -26.61
C ASN A 231 1.85 70.19 -27.54
N LEU A 232 1.54 71.44 -27.88
CA LEU A 232 2.44 72.26 -28.68
C LEU A 232 3.65 72.68 -27.82
N PRO A 233 4.89 72.27 -28.16
CA PRO A 233 6.06 72.66 -27.38
C PRO A 233 6.30 74.17 -27.42
N ASP A 234 6.74 74.75 -26.30
CA ASP A 234 6.96 76.19 -26.17
C ASP A 234 7.96 76.74 -27.20
N VAL A 235 8.96 75.94 -27.58
CA VAL A 235 9.97 76.30 -28.58
C VAL A 235 9.38 76.57 -29.98
N LEU A 236 8.16 76.09 -30.26
CA LEU A 236 7.50 76.34 -31.54
C LEU A 236 6.64 77.62 -31.54
N LYS A 237 6.29 78.16 -30.37
CA LYS A 237 5.46 79.38 -30.25
C LYS A 237 6.02 80.60 -31.01
N PRO A 238 7.34 80.87 -31.03
CA PRO A 238 7.89 82.02 -31.75
C PRO A 238 7.65 82.02 -33.27
N PHE A 239 7.27 80.89 -33.87
CA PHE A 239 7.03 80.80 -35.32
C PHE A 239 5.62 81.20 -35.76
N GLY A 240 4.73 81.54 -34.80
CA GLY A 240 3.42 82.14 -35.06
C GLY A 240 2.56 81.36 -36.06
N ASP A 241 2.03 82.06 -37.06
CA ASP A 241 1.09 81.54 -38.07
C ASP A 241 1.64 80.40 -38.94
N ARG A 242 2.93 80.06 -38.83
CA ARG A 242 3.54 78.91 -39.52
C ARG A 242 3.29 77.59 -38.80
N ILE A 243 2.77 77.62 -37.58
CA ILE A 243 2.45 76.44 -36.78
C ILE A 243 0.94 76.29 -36.71
N THR A 244 0.41 75.15 -37.18
CA THR A 244 -1.01 74.84 -37.09
C THR A 244 -1.25 73.61 -36.25
N PHE A 245 -2.18 73.71 -35.29
CA PHE A 245 -2.65 72.58 -34.50
C PHE A 245 -3.99 72.08 -35.03
N ILE A 246 -4.07 70.79 -35.34
CA ILE A 246 -5.27 70.14 -35.86
C ILE A 246 -5.82 69.21 -34.79
N GLN A 247 -7.06 69.46 -34.40
CA GLN A 247 -7.76 68.63 -33.42
C GLN A 247 -7.92 67.18 -33.91
N SER A 248 -7.78 66.26 -32.97
CA SER A 248 -7.96 64.83 -33.15
C SER A 248 -9.33 64.44 -33.71
N VAL A 249 -9.35 63.34 -34.46
CA VAL A 249 -10.57 62.74 -35.02
C VAL A 249 -10.64 61.29 -34.55
N ARG A 250 -11.76 60.91 -33.92
CA ARG A 250 -11.97 59.57 -33.32
C ARG A 250 -12.41 58.50 -34.32
N ASP A 251 -13.22 58.89 -35.30
CA ASP A 251 -13.60 58.02 -36.40
C ASP A 251 -12.42 57.86 -37.36
N TYR A 252 -11.98 56.62 -37.56
CA TYR A 252 -10.79 56.35 -38.36
C TYR A 252 -10.95 56.75 -39.83
N GLY A 253 -12.12 56.51 -40.43
CA GLY A 253 -12.39 56.86 -41.82
C GLY A 253 -12.35 58.37 -42.04
N VAL A 254 -13.00 59.13 -41.16
CA VAL A 254 -12.97 60.61 -41.20
C VAL A 254 -11.56 61.14 -40.92
N PHE A 255 -10.84 60.52 -39.99
CA PHE A 255 -9.45 60.88 -39.67
C PHE A 255 -8.55 60.78 -40.90
N VAL A 256 -8.59 59.65 -41.61
CA VAL A 256 -7.75 59.41 -42.78
C VAL A 256 -8.07 60.38 -43.91
N GLN A 257 -9.36 60.68 -44.14
CA GLN A 257 -9.75 61.70 -45.13
C GLN A 257 -9.26 63.10 -44.76
N LYS A 258 -9.38 63.46 -43.47
CA LYS A 258 -8.87 64.73 -42.97
C LYS A 258 -7.35 64.81 -43.11
N LEU A 259 -6.63 63.73 -42.81
CA LEU A 259 -5.17 63.63 -42.97
C LEU A 259 -4.76 63.82 -44.42
N ALA A 260 -5.39 63.09 -45.36
CA ALA A 260 -5.12 63.23 -46.79
C ALA A 260 -5.34 64.66 -47.28
N SER A 261 -6.36 65.36 -46.76
CA SER A 261 -6.63 66.75 -47.12
C SER A 261 -5.53 67.74 -46.72
N ARG A 262 -4.57 67.36 -45.85
CA ARG A 262 -3.50 68.24 -45.38
C ARG A 262 -2.33 68.38 -46.34
N ARG A 263 -2.19 67.45 -47.30
CA ARG A 263 -1.19 67.54 -48.38
C ARG A 263 0.24 67.81 -47.85
N TRP A 264 0.61 67.17 -46.74
CA TRP A 264 1.94 67.32 -46.16
C TRP A 264 3.03 66.89 -47.15
N THR A 265 4.12 67.65 -47.18
CA THR A 265 5.31 67.26 -47.93
C THR A 265 6.06 66.16 -47.20
N ILE A 266 6.22 66.30 -45.88
CA ILE A 266 6.94 65.33 -45.06
C ILE A 266 6.09 64.96 -43.84
N GLY A 267 5.79 63.68 -43.68
CA GLY A 267 5.23 63.10 -42.47
C GLY A 267 6.34 62.51 -41.60
N ILE A 268 6.44 62.93 -40.34
CA ILE A 268 7.50 62.45 -39.45
C ILE A 268 7.01 61.37 -38.49
N CYS A 269 7.82 60.35 -38.27
CA CYS A 269 7.55 59.20 -37.41
C CYS A 269 8.64 59.05 -36.33
N PRO A 270 8.86 60.06 -35.46
CA PRO A 270 9.83 59.93 -34.39
C PRO A 270 9.34 58.92 -33.35
N LEU A 271 10.26 58.09 -32.85
CA LEU A 271 10.06 57.19 -31.72
C LEU A 271 11.31 57.21 -30.85
N ALA A 272 11.13 57.28 -29.54
CA ALA A 272 12.22 57.03 -28.59
C ALA A 272 12.57 55.53 -28.59
N LYS A 273 13.86 55.18 -28.46
CA LYS A 273 14.34 53.79 -28.39
C LYS A 273 14.12 53.19 -26.98
N THR A 274 12.86 53.06 -26.57
CA THR A 274 12.46 52.44 -25.29
C THR A 274 11.90 51.03 -25.53
N GLU A 275 11.89 50.19 -24.49
CA GLU A 275 11.31 48.84 -24.55
C GLU A 275 9.84 48.87 -24.96
N PHE A 276 9.07 49.85 -24.49
CA PHE A 276 7.66 49.99 -24.88
C PHE A 276 7.48 50.40 -26.35
N ASN A 277 8.37 51.25 -26.89
CA ASN A 277 8.26 51.72 -28.27
C ASN A 277 8.79 50.72 -29.29
N ILE A 278 9.70 49.81 -28.91
CA ILE A 278 10.31 48.85 -29.83
C ILE A 278 9.29 47.84 -30.40
N VAL A 279 8.17 47.68 -29.70
CA VAL A 279 7.03 46.80 -30.05
C VAL A 279 5.85 47.53 -30.68
N LYS A 280 5.93 48.85 -30.92
CA LYS A 280 4.86 49.59 -31.59
C LYS A 280 4.62 49.12 -33.02
N SER A 281 3.48 49.50 -33.59
CA SER A 281 3.10 49.22 -34.97
C SER A 281 3.50 50.34 -35.95
N ASN A 282 3.62 50.02 -37.24
CA ASN A 282 4.05 50.93 -38.29
C ASN A 282 2.91 51.74 -38.96
N ASN A 283 1.79 51.92 -38.27
CA ASN A 283 0.56 52.52 -38.83
C ASN A 283 0.79 53.87 -39.49
N LYS A 284 1.63 54.73 -38.89
CA LYS A 284 1.91 56.07 -39.42
C LYS A 284 2.55 56.03 -40.81
N TRP A 285 3.44 55.07 -41.06
CA TRP A 285 4.05 54.92 -42.39
C TRP A 285 2.99 54.53 -43.43
N VAL A 286 2.05 53.64 -43.07
CA VAL A 286 0.93 53.25 -43.93
C VAL A 286 0.05 54.46 -44.26
N GLU A 287 -0.33 55.23 -43.24
CA GLU A 287 -1.19 56.41 -43.36
C GLU A 287 -0.54 57.54 -44.16
N TYR A 288 0.72 57.86 -43.90
CA TYR A 288 1.45 58.91 -44.62
C TYR A 288 1.72 58.54 -46.07
N SER A 289 2.14 57.30 -46.33
CA SER A 289 2.37 56.82 -47.70
C SER A 289 1.08 56.81 -48.51
N ALA A 290 -0.05 56.41 -47.91
CA ALA A 290 -1.37 56.46 -48.53
C ALA A 290 -1.77 57.89 -48.92
N CYS A 291 -1.46 58.88 -48.07
CA CYS A 291 -1.75 60.29 -48.29
C CYS A 291 -0.76 61.02 -49.22
N GLY A 292 0.28 60.33 -49.72
CA GLY A 292 1.25 60.89 -50.66
C GLY A 292 2.37 61.70 -50.00
N PHE A 293 2.65 61.47 -48.72
CA PHE A 293 3.67 62.20 -47.95
C PHE A 293 4.99 61.42 -47.94
N ALA A 294 6.13 62.10 -48.09
CA ALA A 294 7.43 61.47 -47.81
C ALA A 294 7.56 61.19 -46.30
N VAL A 295 8.14 60.06 -45.93
CA VAL A 295 8.24 59.61 -44.54
C VAL A 295 9.69 59.69 -44.06
N VAL A 296 9.88 60.35 -42.91
CA VAL A 296 11.14 60.31 -42.15
C VAL A 296 10.87 59.67 -40.79
N ALA A 297 11.61 58.63 -40.43
CA ALA A 297 11.34 57.81 -39.25
C ALA A 297 12.62 57.44 -38.49
N THR A 298 12.51 57.20 -37.18
CA THR A 298 13.65 56.75 -36.37
C THR A 298 14.13 55.36 -36.79
N ARG A 299 15.45 55.20 -36.99
CA ARG A 299 16.15 53.95 -37.32
C ARG A 299 16.20 52.96 -36.13
N GLY A 300 16.19 51.66 -36.41
CA GLY A 300 16.29 50.57 -35.43
C GLY A 300 14.94 50.16 -34.83
N MET A 301 13.84 50.73 -35.33
CA MET A 301 12.50 50.58 -34.77
C MET A 301 11.60 49.79 -35.73
N ILE A 302 10.28 49.78 -35.50
CA ILE A 302 9.32 49.05 -36.36
C ILE A 302 9.31 49.54 -37.82
N TYR A 303 9.79 50.76 -38.07
CA TYR A 303 9.76 51.38 -39.41
C TYR A 303 10.83 50.86 -40.36
N ASP A 304 11.87 50.19 -39.86
CA ASP A 304 13.01 49.77 -40.68
C ASP A 304 12.58 48.91 -41.88
N ALA A 305 11.68 47.95 -41.62
CA ALA A 305 11.17 47.06 -42.65
C ALA A 305 10.31 47.78 -43.71
N CYS A 306 9.41 48.68 -43.29
CA CYS A 306 8.53 49.35 -44.24
C CYS A 306 9.23 50.48 -45.01
N CYS A 307 10.21 51.16 -44.40
CA CYS A 307 11.02 52.21 -45.04
C CYS A 307 12.16 51.68 -45.92
N ALA A 308 12.49 50.38 -45.86
CA ALA A 308 13.54 49.76 -46.68
C ALA A 308 13.36 50.04 -48.19
N ASP A 309 14.42 49.85 -48.99
CA ASP A 309 14.41 50.05 -50.45
C ASP A 309 13.96 51.47 -50.87
N GLY A 310 14.26 52.46 -50.03
CA GLY A 310 13.95 53.86 -50.30
C GLY A 310 12.46 54.18 -50.24
N CYS A 311 11.68 53.45 -49.44
CA CYS A 311 10.28 53.73 -49.13
C CYS A 311 10.09 54.69 -47.92
N GLY A 312 11.19 55.21 -47.38
CA GLY A 312 11.26 56.21 -46.32
C GLY A 312 12.72 56.56 -46.05
N LEU A 313 12.99 57.61 -45.28
CA LEU A 313 14.33 57.90 -44.73
C LEU A 313 14.37 57.49 -43.26
N LEU A 314 15.32 56.62 -42.92
CA LEU A 314 15.59 56.20 -41.55
C LEU A 314 16.73 57.05 -40.98
N VAL A 315 16.47 57.71 -39.86
CA VAL A 315 17.40 58.67 -39.24
C VAL A 315 17.68 58.32 -37.77
N ASP A 316 18.85 58.70 -37.28
CA ASP A 316 19.25 58.57 -35.88
C ASP A 316 20.04 59.80 -35.43
N GLY A 317 19.45 60.60 -34.53
CA GLY A 317 20.03 61.86 -34.05
C GLY A 317 19.70 63.11 -34.88
N ASP A 318 19.96 64.28 -34.28
CA ASP A 318 19.49 65.58 -34.78
C ASP A 318 20.04 65.96 -36.16
N ASP A 319 21.32 65.68 -36.41
CA ASP A 319 21.98 66.00 -37.69
C ASP A 319 21.37 65.22 -38.85
N GLU A 320 21.05 63.94 -38.64
CA GLU A 320 20.40 63.11 -39.67
C GLU A 320 18.95 63.53 -39.91
N TRP A 321 18.19 63.91 -38.87
CA TRP A 321 16.85 64.48 -39.02
C TRP A 321 16.88 65.74 -39.88
N ARG A 322 17.80 66.66 -39.58
CA ARG A 322 17.98 67.90 -40.35
C ARG A 322 18.36 67.60 -41.80
N ALA A 323 19.34 66.73 -42.02
CA ALA A 323 19.77 66.35 -43.37
C ALA A 323 18.62 65.70 -44.18
N ALA A 324 17.77 64.89 -43.54
CA ALA A 324 16.61 64.30 -44.20
C ALA A 324 15.57 65.35 -44.61
N PHE A 325 15.28 66.33 -43.74
CA PHE A 325 14.41 67.46 -44.08
C PHE A 325 14.98 68.28 -45.23
N ASP A 326 16.25 68.68 -45.15
CA ASP A 326 16.88 69.51 -46.19
C ASP A 326 16.89 68.80 -47.55
N ARG A 327 17.16 67.50 -47.59
CA ARG A 327 17.14 66.70 -48.83
C ARG A 327 15.74 66.64 -49.45
N LEU A 328 14.72 66.27 -48.67
CA LEU A 328 13.36 66.11 -49.18
C LEU A 328 12.70 67.44 -49.58
N LEU A 329 13.04 68.53 -48.88
CA LEU A 329 12.54 69.87 -49.20
C LEU A 329 13.23 70.50 -50.41
N SER A 330 14.48 70.13 -50.69
CA SER A 330 15.27 70.72 -51.79
C SER A 330 15.25 69.89 -53.07
N ASP A 331 14.99 68.59 -52.99
CA ASP A 331 14.92 67.68 -54.13
C ASP A 331 13.51 67.08 -54.30
N ARG A 332 12.72 67.70 -55.18
CA ARG A 332 11.36 67.25 -55.51
C ARG A 332 11.34 65.88 -56.18
N ALA A 333 12.38 65.50 -56.92
CA ALA A 333 12.47 64.20 -57.58
C ALA A 333 12.66 63.10 -56.53
N LEU A 334 13.58 63.30 -55.58
CA LEU A 334 13.80 62.39 -54.45
C LEU A 334 12.51 62.17 -53.63
N HIS A 335 11.76 63.23 -53.33
CA HIS A 335 10.46 63.14 -52.67
C HIS A 335 9.49 62.26 -53.47
N ARG A 336 9.26 62.59 -54.75
CA ARG A 336 8.32 61.86 -55.62
C ARG A 336 8.69 60.39 -55.76
N ASP A 337 9.98 60.10 -55.89
CA ASP A 337 10.51 58.74 -56.00
C ASP A 337 10.28 57.91 -54.73
N GLN A 338 10.55 58.50 -53.55
CA GLN A 338 10.33 57.83 -52.27
C GLN A 338 8.85 57.48 -52.08
N VAL A 339 7.96 58.46 -52.28
CA VAL A 339 6.51 58.26 -52.11
C VAL A 339 5.98 57.23 -53.11
N THR A 340 6.43 57.28 -54.37
CA THR A 340 6.01 56.31 -55.40
C THR A 340 6.41 54.88 -55.03
N ARG A 341 7.64 54.68 -54.52
CA ARG A 341 8.09 53.38 -54.02
C ARG A 341 7.27 52.93 -52.80
N ALA A 342 7.06 53.81 -51.84
CA ALA A 342 6.26 53.54 -50.64
C ALA A 342 4.82 53.14 -50.99
N GLN A 343 4.18 53.85 -51.91
CA GLN A 343 2.83 53.54 -52.41
C GLN A 343 2.77 52.23 -53.20
N LYS A 344 3.82 51.88 -53.95
CA LYS A 344 3.93 50.57 -54.60
C LYS A 344 4.00 49.44 -53.56
N ARG A 345 4.83 49.59 -52.52
CA ARG A 345 4.89 48.64 -51.39
C ARG A 345 3.57 48.56 -50.65
N LEU A 346 2.93 49.70 -50.37
CA LEU A 346 1.63 49.75 -49.70
C LEU A 346 0.59 48.88 -50.41
N ARG A 347 0.46 49.01 -51.74
CA ARG A 347 -0.46 48.19 -52.54
C ARG A 347 -0.11 46.69 -52.51
N ALA A 348 1.18 46.36 -52.53
CA ALA A 348 1.65 44.98 -52.58
C ALA A 348 1.53 44.25 -51.22
N GLU A 349 1.83 44.94 -50.13
CA GLU A 349 2.10 44.30 -48.83
C GLU A 349 1.08 44.67 -47.73
N TYR A 350 0.44 45.85 -47.82
CA TYR A 350 -0.44 46.43 -46.79
C TYR A 350 -1.87 46.71 -47.29
N GLY A 351 -2.30 46.06 -48.38
CA GLY A 351 -3.66 46.21 -48.92
C GLY A 351 -4.74 45.58 -48.03
N ARG A 352 -5.97 46.12 -48.09
CA ARG A 352 -7.10 45.66 -47.25
C ARG A 352 -7.40 44.17 -47.42
N ASP A 353 -7.33 43.63 -48.64
CA ASP A 353 -7.60 42.21 -48.89
C ASP A 353 -6.59 41.28 -48.23
N ARG A 354 -5.33 41.72 -48.09
CA ARG A 354 -4.31 40.94 -47.41
C ARG A 354 -4.55 40.93 -45.90
N LEU A 355 -4.93 42.06 -45.32
CA LEU A 355 -5.35 42.14 -43.91
C LEU A 355 -6.59 41.28 -43.64
N ARG A 356 -7.59 41.29 -44.53
CA ARG A 356 -8.76 40.39 -44.44
C ARG A 356 -8.37 38.93 -44.41
N ARG A 357 -7.51 38.48 -45.35
CA ARG A 357 -7.01 37.10 -45.37
C ARG A 357 -6.25 36.73 -44.09
N GLN A 358 -5.44 37.64 -43.55
CA GLN A 358 -4.73 37.44 -42.28
C GLN A 358 -5.73 37.23 -41.13
N ILE A 359 -6.74 38.09 -41.00
CA ILE A 359 -7.76 37.99 -39.95
C ILE A 359 -8.54 36.68 -40.09
N SER A 360 -8.97 36.32 -41.30
CA SER A 360 -9.64 35.03 -41.56
C SER A 360 -8.77 33.83 -41.15
N SER A 361 -7.47 33.88 -41.44
CA SER A 361 -6.52 32.84 -41.02
C SER A 361 -6.41 32.74 -39.50
N VAL A 362 -6.38 33.88 -38.79
CA VAL A 362 -6.33 33.92 -37.32
C VAL A 362 -7.62 33.35 -36.73
N PHE A 363 -8.78 33.69 -37.29
CA PHE A 363 -10.08 33.16 -36.85
C PHE A 363 -10.21 31.66 -37.10
N SER A 364 -9.82 31.18 -38.28
CA SER A 364 -9.78 29.75 -38.59
C SER A 364 -8.89 29.01 -37.59
N ARG A 365 -7.70 29.56 -37.31
CA ARG A 365 -6.77 28.96 -36.36
C ARG A 365 -7.36 28.83 -34.95
N ALA A 366 -8.05 29.85 -34.47
CA ALA A 366 -8.72 29.80 -33.17
C ALA A 366 -9.82 28.73 -33.14
N ARG A 367 -10.61 28.61 -34.23
CA ARG A 367 -11.65 27.57 -34.36
C ARG A 367 -11.05 26.16 -34.38
N ASP A 368 -9.99 25.96 -35.16
CA ASP A 368 -9.29 24.68 -35.25
C ASP A 368 -8.77 24.24 -33.88
N LEU A 369 -8.16 25.17 -33.13
CA LEU A 369 -7.67 24.90 -31.77
C LEU A 369 -8.81 24.57 -30.80
N ALA A 370 -9.94 25.27 -30.87
CA ALA A 370 -11.11 25.00 -30.02
C ALA A 370 -11.84 23.69 -30.36
N SER A 371 -11.71 23.20 -31.60
CA SER A 371 -12.34 21.96 -32.06
C SER A 371 -11.57 20.69 -31.67
N ARG A 372 -10.33 20.82 -31.19
CA ARG A 372 -9.52 19.66 -30.79
C ARG A 372 -10.11 19.00 -29.54
N PRO A 373 -10.25 17.66 -29.53
CA PRO A 373 -10.69 16.95 -28.33
C PRO A 373 -9.69 17.15 -27.20
N ASP A 374 -10.21 17.26 -25.97
CA ASP A 374 -9.36 17.28 -24.78
C ASP A 374 -8.64 15.93 -24.68
N VAL A 375 -7.31 15.96 -24.76
CA VAL A 375 -6.50 14.75 -24.69
C VAL A 375 -6.02 14.58 -23.26
N THR A 376 -6.44 13.49 -22.63
CA THR A 376 -5.88 13.03 -21.37
C THR A 376 -4.92 11.87 -21.65
N LYS A 377 -3.80 11.83 -20.93
CA LYS A 377 -2.85 10.72 -20.98
C LYS A 377 -2.45 10.31 -19.57
N LEU A 378 -2.29 9.01 -19.38
CA LEU A 378 -1.73 8.38 -18.20
C LEU A 378 -0.67 7.39 -18.69
N SER A 379 0.52 7.46 -18.12
CA SER A 379 1.62 6.53 -18.40
C SER A 379 2.22 6.04 -17.10
N LEU A 380 2.51 4.75 -17.05
CA LEU A 380 3.25 4.10 -15.98
C LEU A 380 4.64 3.79 -16.54
N ASP A 381 5.69 4.02 -15.75
CA ASP A 381 7.07 3.89 -16.23
C ASP A 381 7.78 2.70 -15.58
N GLU A 382 8.03 2.78 -14.27
CA GLU A 382 8.80 1.76 -13.55
C GLU A 382 8.27 1.51 -12.15
N PHE A 383 8.52 0.29 -11.67
CA PHE A 383 8.32 -0.11 -10.29
C PHE A 383 9.62 0.05 -9.51
N ASP A 384 9.53 0.71 -8.37
CA ASP A 384 10.62 0.87 -7.42
C ASP A 384 10.12 0.50 -6.02
N GLY A 385 10.50 -0.69 -5.55
CA GLY A 385 10.04 -1.24 -4.28
C GLY A 385 8.52 -1.37 -4.20
N ASP A 386 7.90 -0.62 -3.27
CA ASP A 386 6.45 -0.60 -3.04
C ASP A 386 5.71 0.46 -3.85
N ARG A 387 6.41 1.23 -4.69
CA ARG A 387 5.83 2.34 -5.46
C ARG A 387 5.92 2.11 -6.96
N ILE A 388 4.95 2.67 -7.67
CA ILE A 388 4.96 2.79 -9.13
C ILE A 388 5.13 4.26 -9.52
N TRP A 389 6.07 4.51 -10.41
CA TRP A 389 6.34 5.82 -10.98
C TRP A 389 5.61 5.97 -12.31
N GLY A 390 5.16 7.20 -12.59
CA GLY A 390 4.46 7.51 -13.82
C GLY A 390 4.23 8.98 -13.99
N TRP A 391 3.50 9.33 -15.05
CA TRP A 391 3.05 10.69 -15.30
C TRP A 391 1.64 10.71 -15.86
N ALA A 392 0.90 11.78 -15.56
CA ALA A 392 -0.42 12.01 -16.12
C ALA A 392 -0.53 13.45 -16.60
N TRP A 393 -1.25 13.65 -17.69
CA TRP A 393 -1.36 14.95 -18.33
C TRP A 393 -2.70 15.14 -19.01
N ARG A 394 -3.20 16.38 -18.97
CA ARG A 394 -4.39 16.80 -19.68
C ARG A 394 -4.12 18.06 -20.50
N SER A 395 -4.59 18.07 -21.74
CA SER A 395 -4.31 19.13 -22.70
C SER A 395 -4.82 20.52 -22.31
N THR A 396 -5.84 20.58 -21.45
CA THR A 396 -6.41 21.84 -20.92
C THR A 396 -5.88 22.23 -19.55
N GLU A 397 -4.98 21.45 -18.92
CA GLU A 397 -4.41 21.81 -17.62
C GLU A 397 -3.49 23.03 -17.71
N THR A 398 -3.59 23.90 -16.71
CA THR A 398 -2.79 25.13 -16.60
C THR A 398 -1.56 24.92 -15.70
N THR A 399 -0.67 25.90 -15.65
CA THR A 399 0.52 25.88 -14.78
C THR A 399 0.18 25.95 -13.29
N LEU A 400 -1.03 26.40 -12.92
CA LEU A 400 -1.47 26.60 -11.54
C LEU A 400 -1.67 25.25 -10.81
N PRO A 401 -0.97 25.00 -9.68
CA PRO A 401 -1.10 23.75 -8.92
C PRO A 401 -2.54 23.44 -8.48
N SER A 402 -3.31 24.45 -8.11
CA SER A 402 -4.71 24.30 -7.66
C SER A 402 -5.68 23.82 -8.74
N GLN A 403 -5.26 23.85 -10.02
CA GLN A 403 -6.06 23.40 -11.15
C GLN A 403 -5.59 22.05 -11.72
N ARG A 404 -4.61 21.41 -11.08
CA ARG A 404 -4.11 20.09 -11.48
C ARG A 404 -5.01 19.01 -10.91
N HIS A 405 -5.51 18.13 -11.76
CA HIS A 405 -6.28 16.98 -11.30
C HIS A 405 -5.32 15.91 -10.71
N PRO A 406 -5.66 15.30 -9.57
CA PRO A 406 -4.87 14.21 -9.02
C PRO A 406 -5.04 12.94 -9.88
N VAL A 407 -4.08 12.02 -9.78
CA VAL A 407 -4.32 10.62 -10.17
C VAL A 407 -5.07 9.96 -9.03
N GLU A 408 -5.94 9.00 -9.30
CA GLU A 408 -6.70 8.32 -8.26
C GLU A 408 -6.29 6.86 -8.16
N LEU A 409 -6.12 6.36 -6.93
CA LEU A 409 -5.88 4.94 -6.67
C LEU A 409 -7.20 4.26 -6.28
N TRP A 410 -7.52 3.20 -7.00
CA TRP A 410 -8.75 2.42 -6.87
C TRP A 410 -8.44 0.93 -6.70
N CYS A 411 -9.31 0.20 -6.02
CA CYS A 411 -9.33 -1.26 -5.99
C CYS A 411 -10.75 -1.73 -6.34
N GLY A 412 -10.94 -2.25 -7.54
CA GLY A 412 -12.29 -2.49 -8.09
C GLY A 412 -13.08 -1.19 -8.14
N GLU A 413 -14.23 -1.16 -7.45
CA GLU A 413 -15.08 0.03 -7.33
C GLU A 413 -14.78 0.88 -6.09
N THR A 414 -13.89 0.44 -5.20
CA THR A 414 -13.50 1.22 -4.01
C THR A 414 -12.40 2.21 -4.37
N ARG A 415 -12.71 3.51 -4.25
CA ARG A 415 -11.71 4.59 -4.34
C ARG A 415 -10.93 4.67 -3.03
N LEU A 416 -9.63 4.40 -3.07
CA LEU A 416 -8.76 4.54 -1.90
C LEU A 416 -8.40 6.01 -1.68
N GLY A 417 -8.11 6.76 -2.73
CA GLY A 417 -7.77 8.17 -2.58
C GLY A 417 -7.06 8.77 -3.78
N ARG A 418 -6.49 9.95 -3.55
CA ARG A 418 -5.80 10.74 -4.55
C ARG A 418 -4.29 10.56 -4.42
N ILE A 419 -3.58 10.59 -5.54
CA ILE A 419 -2.13 10.61 -5.66
C ILE A 419 -1.76 11.94 -6.29
N ALA A 420 -0.93 12.69 -5.59
CA ALA A 420 -0.50 13.99 -6.04
C ALA A 420 0.61 13.92 -7.12
N ARG A 421 0.65 14.93 -7.98
CA ARG A 421 1.62 15.07 -9.07
C ARG A 421 2.63 16.16 -8.75
N TRP A 422 3.78 15.76 -8.21
CA TRP A 422 4.82 16.68 -7.72
C TRP A 422 6.17 16.54 -8.43
N HIS A 423 6.37 15.52 -9.27
CA HIS A 423 7.65 15.28 -9.91
C HIS A 423 7.72 15.94 -11.29
N ASP A 424 8.81 16.64 -11.56
CA ASP A 424 9.10 17.19 -12.87
C ASP A 424 9.44 16.08 -13.86
N ARG A 425 8.94 16.19 -15.10
CA ARG A 425 9.15 15.21 -16.16
C ARG A 425 9.50 15.90 -17.48
N PRO A 426 10.75 16.40 -17.61
CA PRO A 426 11.21 17.09 -18.81
C PRO A 426 11.10 16.23 -20.08
N ASP A 427 11.24 14.91 -19.93
CA ASP A 427 11.03 13.91 -20.97
C ASP A 427 9.57 13.87 -21.46
N ALA A 428 8.61 13.84 -20.53
CA ALA A 428 7.19 13.90 -20.87
C ALA A 428 6.82 15.29 -21.45
N ASP A 429 7.39 16.37 -20.93
CA ASP A 429 7.18 17.73 -21.44
C ASP A 429 7.64 17.85 -22.90
N ALA A 430 8.82 17.32 -23.23
CA ALA A 430 9.33 17.26 -24.59
C ALA A 430 8.46 16.38 -25.51
N HIS A 431 8.04 15.21 -25.03
CA HIS A 431 7.19 14.29 -25.80
C HIS A 431 5.79 14.88 -26.10
N LEU A 432 5.21 15.62 -25.15
CA LEU A 432 3.87 16.18 -25.25
C LEU A 432 3.84 17.59 -25.83
N GLY A 433 5.00 18.27 -25.93
CA GLY A 433 5.08 19.71 -26.23
C GLY A 433 4.38 20.56 -25.16
N ALA A 434 4.41 20.11 -23.90
CA ALA A 434 3.71 20.73 -22.77
C ALA A 434 4.66 21.68 -21.99
N PRO A 435 4.12 22.69 -21.28
CA PRO A 435 4.96 23.60 -20.50
C PRO A 435 5.62 22.87 -19.31
N PRO A 436 6.81 23.31 -18.86
CA PRO A 436 7.58 22.63 -17.82
C PRO A 436 6.98 22.86 -16.43
N TRP A 437 6.16 21.92 -15.99
CA TRP A 437 5.56 21.89 -14.66
C TRP A 437 5.32 20.45 -14.21
N PRO A 438 5.28 20.18 -12.89
CA PRO A 438 5.21 18.80 -12.38
C PRO A 438 4.00 18.00 -12.87
N LYS A 439 4.26 16.91 -13.60
CA LYS A 439 3.26 15.95 -14.13
C LYS A 439 3.48 14.52 -13.62
N GLY A 440 4.64 14.26 -13.05
CA GLY A 440 5.02 12.96 -12.53
C GLY A 440 4.42 12.71 -11.16
N PHE A 441 4.07 11.45 -10.90
CA PHE A 441 3.59 10.95 -9.61
C PHE A 441 4.36 9.71 -9.20
N SER A 442 4.23 9.36 -7.92
CA SER A 442 4.69 8.08 -7.37
C SER A 442 3.60 7.54 -6.47
N ALA A 443 2.99 6.41 -6.84
CA ALA A 443 1.87 5.83 -6.14
C ALA A 443 2.32 4.61 -5.31
N PRO A 444 2.01 4.54 -4.00
CA PRO A 444 2.31 3.37 -3.17
C PRO A 444 1.26 2.29 -3.46
N VAL A 445 1.62 1.31 -4.28
CA VAL A 445 0.70 0.25 -4.77
C VAL A 445 1.13 -1.14 -4.32
N GLY A 446 2.31 -1.27 -3.70
CA GLY A 446 2.90 -2.56 -3.37
C GLY A 446 2.04 -3.38 -2.42
N ALA A 447 1.67 -2.81 -1.27
CA ALA A 447 0.82 -3.46 -0.28
C ALA A 447 -0.54 -3.91 -0.86
N LEU A 448 -1.12 -3.08 -1.73
CA LEU A 448 -2.38 -3.39 -2.40
C LEU A 448 -2.22 -4.56 -3.39
N ASN A 449 -1.16 -4.57 -4.19
CA ASN A 449 -0.87 -5.68 -5.09
C ASN A 449 -0.65 -7.00 -4.34
N ALA A 450 0.06 -6.97 -3.21
CA ALA A 450 0.27 -8.13 -2.35
C ALA A 450 -1.05 -8.67 -1.76
N LEU A 451 -1.94 -7.76 -1.32
CA LEU A 451 -3.29 -8.13 -0.88
C LEU A 451 -4.09 -8.78 -2.01
N CYS A 452 -4.08 -8.19 -3.21
CA CYS A 452 -4.78 -8.75 -4.37
C CYS A 452 -4.30 -10.17 -4.68
N ARG A 453 -2.98 -10.43 -4.63
CA ARG A 453 -2.43 -11.80 -4.79
C ARG A 453 -2.91 -12.75 -3.71
N LEU A 454 -2.85 -12.33 -2.44
CA LEU A 454 -3.31 -13.13 -1.31
C LEU A 454 -4.80 -13.50 -1.43
N MET A 455 -5.60 -12.61 -2.03
CA MET A 455 -7.04 -12.79 -2.22
C MET A 455 -7.43 -13.46 -3.56
N GLY A 456 -6.49 -14.12 -4.26
CA GLY A 456 -6.78 -14.88 -5.49
C GLY A 456 -6.37 -14.19 -6.80
N GLY A 457 -5.54 -13.15 -6.74
CA GLY A 457 -4.94 -12.50 -7.90
C GLY A 457 -5.95 -11.84 -8.84
N GLU A 458 -5.70 -11.93 -10.16
CA GLU A 458 -6.57 -11.34 -11.19
C GLU A 458 -8.00 -11.92 -11.18
N THR A 459 -8.18 -13.14 -10.68
CA THR A 459 -9.51 -13.77 -10.54
C THR A 459 -10.18 -13.47 -9.19
N GLY A 460 -9.48 -12.84 -8.26
CA GLY A 460 -9.91 -12.61 -6.88
C GLY A 460 -10.90 -11.46 -6.69
N GLY A 461 -11.26 -10.74 -7.75
CA GLY A 461 -12.19 -9.60 -7.73
C GLY A 461 -11.60 -8.28 -7.23
N PHE A 462 -10.34 -8.28 -6.78
CA PHE A 462 -9.62 -7.08 -6.35
C PHE A 462 -8.71 -6.57 -7.47
N HIS A 463 -9.12 -5.52 -8.16
CA HIS A 463 -8.41 -4.99 -9.33
C HIS A 463 -7.83 -3.59 -9.06
N PRO A 464 -6.54 -3.50 -8.69
CA PRO A 464 -5.93 -2.22 -8.34
C PRO A 464 -5.61 -1.42 -9.60
N THR A 465 -6.22 -0.24 -9.72
CA THR A 465 -6.11 0.62 -10.90
C THR A 465 -5.74 2.04 -10.52
N LEU A 466 -4.86 2.64 -11.32
CA LEU A 466 -4.63 4.08 -11.32
C LEU A 466 -5.54 4.71 -12.38
N ARG A 467 -6.35 5.69 -11.98
CA ARG A 467 -7.32 6.35 -12.86
C ARG A 467 -6.98 7.83 -12.99
N PHE A 468 -7.05 8.34 -14.22
CA PHE A 468 -6.91 9.75 -14.54
C PHE A 468 -7.89 10.10 -15.67
N HIS A 469 -9.02 10.73 -15.30
CA HIS A 469 -10.15 10.96 -16.20
C HIS A 469 -10.63 9.66 -16.86
N GLU A 470 -10.75 9.60 -18.19
CA GLU A 470 -11.13 8.38 -18.92
C GLU A 470 -10.04 7.31 -18.98
N ASN A 471 -8.78 7.61 -18.61
CA ASN A 471 -7.71 6.63 -18.63
C ASN A 471 -7.67 5.85 -17.31
N ALA A 472 -7.55 4.53 -17.43
CA ALA A 472 -7.30 3.63 -16.31
C ALA A 472 -6.16 2.69 -16.67
N ALA A 473 -5.23 2.49 -15.76
CA ALA A 473 -4.11 1.57 -15.92
C ALA A 473 -4.09 0.56 -14.77
N SER A 474 -3.97 -0.72 -15.11
CA SER A 474 -3.88 -1.80 -14.13
C SER A 474 -2.47 -1.85 -13.54
N THR A 475 -2.39 -1.78 -12.22
CA THR A 475 -1.09 -1.85 -11.52
C THR A 475 -0.53 -3.27 -11.43
N LEU A 476 -1.34 -4.29 -11.72
CA LEU A 476 -0.90 -5.70 -11.78
C LEU A 476 -0.31 -6.04 -13.16
N ALA A 477 -0.95 -5.60 -14.24
CA ALA A 477 -0.53 -5.95 -15.61
C ALA A 477 0.83 -5.33 -15.99
N GLU A 478 1.11 -4.13 -15.46
CA GLU A 478 2.28 -3.32 -15.80
C GLU A 478 3.52 -3.66 -14.95
N ASN A 479 3.42 -4.62 -14.03
CA ASN A 479 4.52 -5.03 -13.15
C ASN A 479 5.05 -6.43 -13.53
N PRO A 480 6.02 -6.58 -14.44
CA PRO A 480 6.53 -7.90 -14.83
C PRO A 480 7.08 -8.72 -13.64
N ASP A 481 7.52 -8.04 -12.59
CA ASP A 481 8.08 -8.63 -11.35
C ASP A 481 7.05 -8.77 -10.22
N TRP A 482 5.74 -8.56 -10.46
CA TRP A 482 4.72 -8.75 -9.40
C TRP A 482 4.75 -10.14 -8.78
N ARG A 483 5.31 -11.12 -9.51
CA ARG A 483 5.54 -12.50 -9.08
C ARG A 483 6.69 -12.64 -8.08
N SER A 484 7.68 -11.77 -8.12
CA SER A 484 8.82 -11.73 -7.20
C SER A 484 8.45 -11.03 -5.89
N LEU A 485 8.39 -11.78 -4.80
CA LEU A 485 8.10 -11.24 -3.47
C LEU A 485 9.24 -10.41 -2.85
N ALA A 486 10.38 -10.28 -3.53
CA ALA A 486 11.52 -9.51 -3.05
C ALA A 486 11.20 -8.02 -2.83
N ALA A 487 10.15 -7.49 -3.48
CA ALA A 487 9.73 -6.10 -3.39
C ALA A 487 8.73 -5.81 -2.26
N PHE A 488 8.14 -6.82 -1.60
CA PHE A 488 7.03 -6.62 -0.66
C PHE A 488 7.44 -6.96 0.77
N ARG A 489 7.28 -6.00 1.68
CA ARG A 489 7.52 -6.18 3.12
C ARG A 489 6.31 -5.68 3.89
N THR A 490 5.82 -6.49 4.81
CA THR A 490 4.64 -6.20 5.65
C THR A 490 5.01 -5.22 6.77
N LEU A 491 4.10 -4.29 7.07
CA LEU A 491 4.22 -3.30 8.15
C LEU A 491 5.47 -2.40 8.06
N ARG A 492 5.98 -2.09 6.86
CA ARG A 492 7.18 -1.25 6.68
C ARG A 492 6.99 0.05 5.92
N ALA A 493 5.88 0.25 5.21
CA ALA A 493 5.64 1.50 4.48
C ALA A 493 5.46 2.70 5.45
N ALA A 494 5.03 2.42 6.68
CA ALA A 494 5.04 3.36 7.80
C ALA A 494 6.46 3.78 8.23
N GLU A 495 7.50 2.95 8.08
CA GLU A 495 8.84 3.25 8.64
C GLU A 495 9.66 4.28 7.86
N GLY A 496 9.34 4.48 6.58
CA GLY A 496 10.01 5.48 5.73
C GLY A 496 9.26 6.82 5.62
N GLY A 497 8.14 6.97 6.32
CA GLY A 497 7.27 8.15 6.29
C GLY A 497 7.16 8.87 7.62
N ASP A 498 6.21 9.80 7.71
CA ASP A 498 5.91 10.60 8.91
C ASP A 498 5.46 9.83 10.14
N TRP A 499 5.13 8.55 9.99
CA TRP A 499 4.35 7.82 10.96
C TRP A 499 4.84 6.39 11.06
N ARG A 500 5.46 6.02 12.18
CA ARG A 500 6.03 4.70 12.43
C ARG A 500 5.20 3.92 13.43
N ILE A 501 4.85 2.69 13.10
CA ILE A 501 4.23 1.75 14.04
C ILE A 501 5.31 1.11 14.91
N ASP A 502 5.22 1.31 16.22
CA ASP A 502 6.15 0.81 17.23
C ASP A 502 5.67 -0.49 17.90
N ASP A 503 4.36 -0.69 18.02
CA ASP A 503 3.75 -1.92 18.54
C ASP A 503 2.30 -2.08 18.06
N LEU A 504 1.83 -3.32 17.94
CA LEU A 504 0.46 -3.67 17.56
C LEU A 504 -0.03 -4.84 18.44
N TRP A 505 -1.23 -4.74 18.97
CA TRP A 505 -1.83 -5.82 19.75
C TRP A 505 -3.36 -5.76 19.76
N TRP A 506 -3.98 -6.92 19.95
CA TRP A 506 -5.42 -7.03 20.14
C TRP A 506 -5.78 -6.66 21.58
N ALA A 507 -6.72 -5.73 21.74
CA ALA A 507 -7.35 -5.44 23.03
C ALA A 507 -8.53 -6.39 23.31
N ASN A 508 -9.22 -6.81 22.24
CA ASN A 508 -10.24 -7.86 22.20
C ASN A 508 -10.37 -8.36 20.75
N SER A 509 -11.37 -9.19 20.43
CA SER A 509 -11.55 -9.78 19.08
C SER A 509 -11.86 -8.77 17.96
N HIS A 510 -12.20 -7.52 18.28
CA HIS A 510 -12.59 -6.51 17.27
C HIS A 510 -11.79 -5.21 17.37
N LEU A 511 -10.99 -5.04 18.41
CA LEU A 511 -10.28 -3.79 18.69
C LEU A 511 -8.77 -4.00 18.61
N LEU A 512 -8.18 -3.55 17.51
CA LEU A 512 -6.74 -3.51 17.31
C LEU A 512 -6.17 -2.21 17.87
N LYS A 513 -5.14 -2.29 18.70
CA LYS A 513 -4.39 -1.13 19.17
C LYS A 513 -3.05 -1.03 18.49
N ALA A 514 -2.68 0.16 18.07
CA ALA A 514 -1.36 0.48 17.55
C ALA A 514 -0.71 1.56 18.40
N ARG A 515 0.52 1.32 18.86
CA ARG A 515 1.38 2.39 19.34
C ARG A 515 2.20 2.89 18.16
N ALA A 516 2.19 4.20 17.96
CA ALA A 516 2.92 4.79 16.85
C ALA A 516 3.55 6.13 17.23
N SER A 517 4.68 6.43 16.59
CA SER A 517 5.43 7.68 16.72
C SER A 517 5.39 8.45 15.41
N LEU A 518 5.25 9.78 15.51
CA LEU A 518 5.34 10.67 14.35
C LEU A 518 6.76 11.23 14.24
N GLN A 519 7.33 11.15 13.05
CA GLN A 519 8.60 11.76 12.68
C GLN A 519 8.35 12.93 11.72
N ALA A 520 9.12 14.01 11.85
CA ALA A 520 9.08 15.10 10.88
C ALA A 520 9.81 14.67 9.60
N ARG A 521 9.29 14.99 8.41
CA ARG A 521 9.96 14.65 7.14
C ARG A 521 11.12 15.58 6.85
N ASP A 522 12.18 14.98 6.31
CA ASP A 522 13.31 15.71 5.72
C ASP A 522 12.98 16.28 4.32
N ASP A 523 11.96 15.75 3.63
CA ASP A 523 11.58 16.12 2.25
C ASP A 523 10.64 17.34 2.17
N GLY A 524 10.29 17.94 3.31
CA GLY A 524 9.42 19.13 3.39
C GLY A 524 7.93 18.88 3.12
N ARG A 525 7.48 17.63 2.95
CA ARG A 525 6.04 17.32 2.79
C ARG A 525 5.30 17.35 4.13
N PRO A 526 3.98 17.60 4.12
CA PRO A 526 3.17 17.62 5.34
C PRO A 526 2.98 16.20 5.92
N PRO A 527 2.84 16.08 7.26
CA PRO A 527 2.73 14.78 7.90
C PRO A 527 1.39 14.09 7.65
N THR A 528 1.36 12.76 7.80
CA THR A 528 0.10 12.00 7.77
C THR A 528 -0.85 12.50 8.87
N THR A 529 -2.05 12.91 8.47
CA THR A 529 -3.08 13.47 9.36
C THR A 529 -4.29 12.54 9.53
N LEU A 530 -4.48 11.59 8.61
CA LEU A 530 -5.60 10.65 8.61
C LEU A 530 -5.13 9.26 8.25
N MET A 531 -5.65 8.25 8.93
CA MET A 531 -5.43 6.86 8.57
C MET A 531 -6.75 6.14 8.39
N ARG A 532 -6.84 5.36 7.30
CA ARG A 532 -7.96 4.46 7.02
C ARG A 532 -7.49 3.02 7.00
N LEU A 533 -8.31 2.16 7.58
CA LEU A 533 -8.11 0.71 7.53
C LEU A 533 -9.18 0.10 6.66
N PHE A 534 -8.75 -0.80 5.79
CA PHE A 534 -9.65 -1.53 4.91
C PHE A 534 -9.48 -3.04 5.09
N GLN A 535 -10.57 -3.78 4.98
CA GLN A 535 -10.57 -5.25 4.96
C GLN A 535 -11.32 -5.79 3.74
N PRO A 536 -10.90 -6.93 3.18
CA PRO A 536 -11.71 -7.68 2.22
C PRO A 536 -13.09 -7.98 2.78
N ALA A 537 -14.11 -7.80 1.95
CA ALA A 537 -15.48 -8.12 2.27
C ALA A 537 -16.22 -8.63 1.02
N THR A 538 -17.39 -9.22 1.23
CA THR A 538 -18.32 -9.58 0.15
C THR A 538 -19.55 -8.68 0.25
N ASP A 539 -19.96 -8.09 -0.87
CA ASP A 539 -21.15 -7.25 -0.97
C ASP A 539 -22.44 -8.11 -0.97
N ALA A 540 -23.61 -7.45 -0.95
CA ALA A 540 -24.90 -8.12 -0.97
C ALA A 540 -25.17 -8.96 -2.23
N ASN A 541 -24.40 -8.76 -3.30
CA ASN A 541 -24.50 -9.49 -4.57
C ASN A 541 -23.44 -10.59 -4.71
N GLY A 542 -22.68 -10.88 -3.65
CA GLY A 542 -21.62 -11.89 -3.67
C GLY A 542 -20.31 -11.42 -4.32
N ARG A 543 -20.16 -10.11 -4.62
CA ARG A 543 -18.93 -9.54 -5.19
C ARG A 543 -17.95 -9.18 -4.08
N ARG A 544 -16.69 -9.54 -4.30
CA ARG A 544 -15.61 -9.15 -3.38
C ARG A 544 -15.29 -7.66 -3.55
N GLU A 545 -15.22 -6.95 -2.44
CA GLU A 545 -14.86 -5.54 -2.39
C GLU A 545 -13.93 -5.24 -1.22
N LEU A 546 -13.22 -4.12 -1.31
CA LEU A 546 -12.41 -3.64 -0.21
C LEU A 546 -13.23 -2.64 0.61
N ALA A 547 -13.62 -3.03 1.83
CA ALA A 547 -14.48 -2.23 2.69
C ALA A 547 -13.66 -1.39 3.68
N LEU A 548 -13.99 -0.09 3.79
CA LEU A 548 -13.47 0.78 4.85
C LEU A 548 -14.05 0.33 6.19
N VAL A 549 -13.20 -0.07 7.13
CA VAL A 549 -13.62 -0.58 8.46
C VAL A 549 -13.42 0.44 9.57
N ASP A 550 -12.40 1.29 9.46
CA ASP A 550 -12.14 2.37 10.42
C ASP A 550 -11.44 3.54 9.72
N GLU A 551 -11.67 4.74 10.24
CA GLU A 551 -11.00 5.98 9.87
C GLU A 551 -10.66 6.73 11.16
N THR A 552 -9.37 7.00 11.38
CA THR A 552 -8.88 7.63 12.59
C THR A 552 -7.91 8.77 12.25
N PRO A 553 -8.14 10.00 12.77
CA PRO A 553 -7.17 11.08 12.70
C PRO A 553 -5.89 10.75 13.48
N VAL A 554 -4.74 11.07 12.88
CA VAL A 554 -3.41 10.82 13.45
C VAL A 554 -2.85 12.12 14.02
N GLU A 555 -2.66 12.15 15.34
CA GLU A 555 -2.19 13.34 16.08
C GLU A 555 -0.87 13.06 16.79
N ALA A 556 0.08 14.01 16.71
CA ALA A 556 1.44 13.89 17.26
C ALA A 556 1.54 13.51 18.74
N HIS A 557 0.53 13.84 19.55
CA HIS A 557 0.56 13.68 21.01
C HIS A 557 -0.18 12.43 21.52
N LYS A 558 -0.91 11.70 20.65
CA LYS A 558 -1.85 10.67 21.08
C LYS A 558 -1.21 9.31 21.38
N GLY A 559 -0.06 8.99 20.79
CA GLY A 559 0.83 7.85 21.10
C GLY A 559 0.26 6.43 20.87
N VAL A 560 -1.02 6.20 21.17
CA VAL A 560 -1.75 4.94 20.98
C VAL A 560 -3.07 5.22 20.28
N TYR A 561 -3.33 4.46 19.23
CA TYR A 561 -4.54 4.50 18.41
C TYR A 561 -5.29 3.17 18.54
N ALA A 562 -6.60 3.20 18.36
CA ALA A 562 -7.45 2.03 18.43
C ALA A 562 -8.35 1.97 17.20
N PHE A 563 -8.44 0.81 16.58
CA PHE A 563 -9.16 0.58 15.33
C PHE A 563 -10.16 -0.56 15.51
N GLY A 564 -11.41 -0.31 15.14
CA GLY A 564 -12.47 -1.30 15.03
C GLY A 564 -12.36 -2.09 13.73
N LEU A 565 -12.35 -3.41 13.83
CA LEU A 565 -12.22 -4.31 12.69
C LEU A 565 -13.42 -5.25 12.60
N ARG A 566 -13.79 -5.62 11.37
CA ARG A 566 -14.93 -6.50 11.11
C ARG A 566 -14.60 -7.95 11.42
N ASN A 567 -13.40 -8.38 11.03
CA ASN A 567 -12.96 -9.77 11.19
C ASN A 567 -11.48 -9.74 11.65
N PRO A 568 -11.12 -10.34 12.80
CA PRO A 568 -9.76 -10.30 13.34
C PRO A 568 -8.74 -11.14 12.57
N PHE A 569 -9.19 -12.00 11.65
CA PHE A 569 -8.34 -12.86 10.86
C PHE A 569 -8.07 -12.30 9.46
N MET A 570 -9.01 -11.52 8.92
CA MET A 570 -8.90 -10.95 7.56
C MET A 570 -7.72 -9.98 7.42
N PRO A 571 -6.99 -10.01 6.29
CA PRO A 571 -5.94 -9.05 5.99
C PRO A 571 -6.38 -7.60 6.16
N ILE A 572 -5.48 -6.75 6.65
CA ILE A 572 -5.73 -5.33 6.89
C ILE A 572 -4.85 -4.50 5.96
N LEU A 573 -5.46 -3.69 5.10
CA LEU A 573 -4.77 -2.66 4.34
C LEU A 573 -4.87 -1.33 5.09
N LEU A 574 -3.72 -0.75 5.43
CA LEU A 574 -3.61 0.57 6.05
C LEU A 574 -3.29 1.60 4.96
N VAL A 575 -4.02 2.71 4.93
CA VAL A 575 -3.79 3.82 4.00
C VAL A 575 -3.68 5.12 4.78
N GLY A 576 -2.53 5.78 4.67
CA GLY A 576 -2.28 7.07 5.31
C GLY A 576 -2.44 8.23 4.33
N TYR A 577 -3.06 9.32 4.79
CA TYR A 577 -3.30 10.54 4.01
C TYR A 577 -2.62 11.75 4.66
N ASP A 578 -2.09 12.64 3.84
CA ASP A 578 -1.51 13.92 4.27
C ASP A 578 -2.59 14.99 4.55
N ASP A 579 -2.19 16.21 4.86
CA ASP A 579 -3.10 17.34 5.14
C ASP A 579 -3.90 17.82 3.91
N ALA A 580 -3.42 17.54 2.70
CA ALA A 580 -4.09 17.81 1.43
C ALA A 580 -5.11 16.72 1.07
N GLY A 581 -5.12 15.60 1.80
CA GLY A 581 -5.97 14.44 1.58
C GLY A 581 -5.48 13.52 0.47
N ASP A 582 -4.19 13.64 0.07
CA ASP A 582 -3.54 12.74 -0.87
C ASP A 582 -2.87 11.57 -0.11
N ILE A 583 -2.76 10.40 -0.74
CA ILE A 583 -2.20 9.19 -0.12
C ILE A 583 -0.69 9.36 0.03
N SER A 584 -0.21 9.21 1.27
CA SER A 584 1.21 9.23 1.63
C SER A 584 1.83 7.84 1.49
N PHE A 585 1.20 6.82 2.08
CA PHE A 585 1.66 5.43 2.08
C PHE A 585 0.49 4.43 2.10
N THR A 586 0.79 3.18 1.74
CA THR A 586 -0.09 2.02 1.93
C THR A 586 0.70 0.90 2.58
N ASP A 587 0.12 0.18 3.55
CA ASP A 587 0.76 -0.94 4.21
C ASP A 587 -0.21 -2.13 4.39
N LEU A 588 0.34 -3.33 4.56
CA LEU A 588 -0.45 -4.56 4.67
C LEU A 588 -0.03 -5.36 5.90
N LEU A 589 -1.03 -5.77 6.69
CA LEU A 589 -0.93 -6.83 7.68
C LEU A 589 -1.73 -8.05 7.18
N PRO A 590 -1.07 -9.08 6.60
CA PRO A 590 -1.77 -10.18 5.95
C PRO A 590 -2.39 -11.16 6.93
N PHE A 591 -1.76 -11.39 8.10
CA PHE A 591 -2.27 -12.31 9.12
C PHE A 591 -2.32 -11.64 10.50
N PRO A 592 -3.34 -10.81 10.77
CA PRO A 592 -3.43 -10.06 12.03
C PRO A 592 -3.59 -10.94 13.27
N SER A 593 -4.05 -12.18 13.14
CA SER A 593 -4.22 -13.11 14.26
C SER A 593 -2.90 -13.57 14.90
N LEU A 594 -1.75 -13.36 14.23
CA LEU A 594 -0.41 -13.59 14.79
C LEU A 594 -0.02 -12.55 15.86
N LEU A 595 -0.72 -11.41 15.90
CA LEU A 595 -0.46 -10.36 16.90
C LEU A 595 -0.75 -10.85 18.32
N ARG A 596 -0.07 -10.25 19.30
CA ARG A 596 -0.37 -10.50 20.72
C ARG A 596 -1.86 -10.28 21.00
N GLY A 597 -2.48 -11.27 21.65
CA GLY A 597 -3.91 -11.27 21.95
C GLY A 597 -4.79 -11.90 20.85
N GLY A 598 -4.23 -12.22 19.68
CA GLY A 598 -4.90 -12.97 18.62
C GLY A 598 -4.78 -14.49 18.80
N LEU A 599 -5.59 -15.24 18.05
CA LEU A 599 -5.70 -16.70 18.15
C LEU A 599 -4.42 -17.44 17.74
N HIS A 600 -3.64 -16.87 16.81
CA HIS A 600 -2.38 -17.45 16.31
C HIS A 600 -1.14 -16.85 16.99
N ALA A 601 -1.29 -16.07 18.07
CA ALA A 601 -0.17 -15.46 18.79
C ALA A 601 0.84 -16.50 19.32
N ALA A 602 0.39 -17.71 19.65
CA ALA A 602 1.26 -18.79 20.10
C ALA A 602 2.20 -19.28 18.99
N GLU A 603 1.77 -19.21 17.73
CA GLU A 603 2.58 -19.59 16.57
C GLU A 603 3.74 -18.60 16.36
N ALA A 604 3.44 -17.30 16.42
CA ALA A 604 4.48 -16.28 16.40
C ALA A 604 5.47 -16.46 17.57
N ALA A 605 4.98 -16.73 18.78
CA ALA A 605 5.83 -16.95 19.94
C ALA A 605 6.69 -18.22 19.83
N ALA A 606 6.20 -19.30 19.23
CA ALA A 606 6.95 -20.56 19.07
C ALA A 606 8.18 -20.40 18.14
N VAL A 607 8.08 -19.52 17.15
CA VAL A 607 9.14 -19.24 16.17
C VAL A 607 10.15 -18.20 16.69
N GLN A 608 9.73 -17.33 17.62
CA GLN A 608 10.52 -16.20 18.09
C GLN A 608 11.31 -16.53 19.37
N ASN A 609 12.49 -15.92 19.53
CA ASN A 609 13.16 -15.88 20.83
C ASN A 609 12.38 -14.90 21.74
N PRO A 610 12.14 -15.16 23.05
CA PRO A 610 11.39 -14.29 23.98
C PRO A 610 11.72 -12.79 23.99
N ALA A 611 12.83 -12.36 23.36
CA ALA A 611 13.18 -10.95 23.12
C ALA A 611 12.57 -10.33 21.83
N GLY A 612 11.69 -11.04 21.11
CA GLY A 612 11.18 -10.62 19.80
C GLY A 612 10.18 -9.46 19.86
N GLY A 613 10.57 -8.29 19.35
CA GLY A 613 9.67 -7.16 19.08
C GLY A 613 8.94 -7.28 17.72
N LEU A 614 8.29 -6.20 17.28
CA LEU A 614 7.50 -6.12 16.04
C LEU A 614 8.26 -6.63 14.78
N ASP A 615 9.58 -6.45 14.71
CA ASP A 615 10.41 -6.95 13.61
C ASP A 615 10.41 -8.47 13.45
N ALA A 616 10.29 -9.21 14.55
CA ALA A 616 10.22 -10.66 14.50
C ALA A 616 8.86 -11.11 13.93
N LEU A 617 7.79 -10.41 14.29
CA LEU A 617 6.46 -10.64 13.75
C LEU A 617 6.36 -10.33 12.25
N ARG A 618 7.03 -9.25 11.79
CA ARG A 618 7.15 -8.91 10.38
C ARG A 618 7.78 -10.03 9.58
N ARG A 619 8.90 -10.59 10.06
CA ARG A 619 9.57 -11.71 9.37
C ARG A 619 8.67 -12.93 9.21
N VAL A 620 7.85 -13.22 10.23
CA VAL A 620 6.88 -14.33 10.16
C VAL A 620 5.77 -14.02 9.16
N ASN A 621 5.19 -12.81 9.19
CA ASN A 621 4.17 -12.39 8.21
C ASN A 621 4.71 -12.41 6.78
N ASP A 622 5.92 -11.87 6.55
CA ASP A 622 6.58 -11.86 5.24
C ASP A 622 6.80 -13.29 4.73
N ALA A 623 7.31 -14.18 5.59
CA ALA A 623 7.53 -15.58 5.23
C ALA A 623 6.22 -16.31 4.89
N TYR A 624 5.17 -16.11 5.68
CA TYR A 624 3.87 -16.75 5.44
C TYR A 624 3.16 -16.16 4.23
N LEU A 625 3.27 -14.86 4.00
CA LEU A 625 2.71 -14.21 2.83
C LEU A 625 3.40 -14.73 1.56
N ALA A 626 4.73 -14.82 1.61
CA ALA A 626 5.51 -15.35 0.51
C ALA A 626 5.15 -16.81 0.18
N GLU A 627 5.00 -17.65 1.20
CA GLU A 627 4.54 -19.02 1.02
C GLU A 627 3.09 -19.07 0.49
N ALA A 628 2.19 -18.23 1.00
CA ALA A 628 0.78 -18.19 0.59
C ALA A 628 0.64 -17.86 -0.90
N VAL A 629 1.28 -16.79 -1.37
CA VAL A 629 1.13 -16.32 -2.76
C VAL A 629 2.11 -16.93 -3.75
N GLY A 630 3.11 -17.68 -3.26
CA GLY A 630 4.15 -18.35 -4.05
C GLY A 630 5.33 -17.42 -4.35
N TRP A 631 6.55 -17.90 -4.08
CA TRP A 631 7.80 -17.13 -4.27
C TRP A 631 8.17 -16.87 -5.74
N ASP A 632 7.68 -17.71 -6.67
CA ASP A 632 7.79 -17.54 -8.12
C ASP A 632 6.75 -18.41 -8.87
N ALA A 633 6.81 -18.42 -10.21
CA ALA A 633 5.93 -19.21 -11.07
C ALA A 633 6.19 -20.74 -11.04
N SER A 634 7.30 -21.19 -10.44
CA SER A 634 7.67 -22.59 -10.28
C SER A 634 7.30 -23.16 -8.91
N ALA A 635 6.77 -22.33 -8.02
CA ALA A 635 6.39 -22.74 -6.67
C ALA A 635 5.35 -23.89 -6.73
N PRO A 636 5.57 -24.99 -5.97
CA PRO A 636 4.66 -26.13 -5.98
C PRO A 636 3.27 -25.72 -5.48
N SER A 637 2.25 -26.48 -5.90
CA SER A 637 0.91 -26.28 -5.37
C SER A 637 0.90 -26.36 -3.85
N PRO A 638 -0.01 -25.62 -3.21
CA PRO A 638 -0.40 -25.83 -1.83
C PRO A 638 -0.43 -27.28 -1.34
N ALA A 639 0.00 -27.52 -0.10
CA ALA A 639 0.01 -28.87 0.44
C ALA A 639 -1.38 -29.36 0.88
N LEU A 640 -2.15 -28.51 1.57
CA LEU A 640 -3.48 -28.86 2.07
C LEU A 640 -4.56 -28.67 0.99
N ALA A 641 -5.46 -29.66 0.88
CA ALA A 641 -6.67 -29.62 0.08
C ALA A 641 -7.91 -29.31 0.92
N GLU A 642 -7.94 -29.78 2.17
CA GLU A 642 -9.11 -29.65 3.05
C GLU A 642 -8.73 -29.76 4.53
N ILE A 643 -9.60 -29.21 5.39
CA ILE A 643 -9.53 -29.33 6.84
C ILE A 643 -10.74 -30.11 7.34
N CYS A 644 -10.51 -31.15 8.13
CA CYS A 644 -11.56 -31.92 8.79
C CYS A 644 -11.55 -31.64 10.30
N VAL A 645 -12.71 -31.43 10.89
CA VAL A 645 -12.87 -31.16 12.32
C VAL A 645 -13.55 -32.36 12.98
N ASP A 646 -12.91 -32.97 13.96
CA ASP A 646 -13.49 -34.08 14.72
C ASP A 646 -14.65 -33.59 15.60
N LEU A 647 -15.88 -33.99 15.24
CA LEU A 647 -17.10 -33.58 15.92
C LEU A 647 -17.43 -34.45 17.15
N LEU A 648 -16.68 -35.53 17.42
CA LEU A 648 -17.01 -36.52 18.44
C LEU A 648 -17.18 -35.90 19.83
N LYS A 649 -16.33 -34.92 20.19
CA LYS A 649 -16.33 -34.22 21.49
C LYS A 649 -16.72 -32.74 21.40
N ALA A 650 -17.22 -32.29 20.26
CA ALA A 650 -17.52 -30.88 20.02
C ALA A 650 -18.70 -30.37 20.88
N THR A 651 -18.64 -29.11 21.29
CA THR A 651 -19.72 -28.44 22.03
C THR A 651 -20.39 -27.36 21.19
N GLY A 652 -19.75 -26.92 20.10
CA GLY A 652 -20.17 -25.80 19.25
C GLY A 652 -19.65 -24.45 19.72
N ALA A 653 -19.00 -24.39 20.90
CA ALA A 653 -18.41 -23.17 21.45
C ALA A 653 -16.91 -23.02 21.10
N GLU A 654 -16.32 -24.00 20.42
CA GLU A 654 -14.91 -24.00 20.07
C GLU A 654 -14.58 -22.99 18.96
N PRO A 655 -13.33 -22.46 18.92
CA PRO A 655 -12.94 -21.45 17.94
C PRO A 655 -13.13 -21.85 16.47
N VAL A 656 -13.07 -23.16 16.17
CA VAL A 656 -13.25 -23.68 14.81
C VAL A 656 -14.66 -23.46 14.24
N PHE A 657 -15.67 -23.25 15.10
CA PHE A 657 -17.04 -22.94 14.70
C PHE A 657 -17.30 -21.42 14.62
N GLU A 658 -16.31 -20.57 14.88
CA GLU A 658 -16.45 -19.12 14.76
C GLU A 658 -16.61 -18.72 13.28
N PRO A 659 -17.74 -18.08 12.88
CA PRO A 659 -18.00 -17.78 11.48
C PRO A 659 -16.92 -16.93 10.80
N GLN A 660 -16.29 -16.02 11.57
CA GLN A 660 -15.21 -15.15 11.08
C GLN A 660 -13.93 -15.93 10.73
N LEU A 661 -13.63 -17.00 11.48
CA LEU A 661 -12.50 -17.87 11.19
C LEU A 661 -12.75 -18.68 9.91
N CYS A 662 -13.93 -19.28 9.79
CA CYS A 662 -14.33 -20.03 8.60
C CYS A 662 -14.30 -19.13 7.36
N GLU A 663 -14.94 -17.96 7.43
CA GLU A 663 -14.95 -16.95 6.34
C GLU A 663 -13.53 -16.60 5.90
N TRP A 664 -12.60 -16.41 6.84
CA TRP A 664 -11.20 -16.14 6.55
C TRP A 664 -10.51 -17.31 5.85
N ILE A 665 -10.69 -18.55 6.33
CA ILE A 665 -10.08 -19.74 5.74
C ILE A 665 -10.48 -19.87 4.26
N ILE A 666 -11.75 -19.65 3.93
CA ILE A 666 -12.24 -19.77 2.55
C ILE A 666 -11.83 -18.57 1.70
N SER A 667 -11.95 -17.36 2.24
CA SER A 667 -11.72 -16.17 1.45
C SER A 667 -10.24 -16.01 1.07
N VAL A 668 -9.34 -16.36 1.99
CA VAL A 668 -7.89 -16.20 1.85
C VAL A 668 -7.24 -17.46 1.30
N PHE A 669 -7.60 -18.64 1.80
CA PHE A 669 -6.94 -19.90 1.42
C PHE A 669 -7.79 -20.81 0.56
N ASN A 670 -9.07 -20.50 0.33
CA ASN A 670 -9.95 -21.28 -0.54
C ASN A 670 -10.01 -22.77 -0.15
N LEU A 671 -9.94 -23.03 1.16
CA LEU A 671 -9.95 -24.36 1.77
C LEU A 671 -11.34 -24.65 2.36
N PRO A 672 -11.95 -25.81 2.06
CA PRO A 672 -13.13 -26.27 2.76
C PRO A 672 -12.79 -26.72 4.19
N VAL A 673 -13.70 -26.44 5.12
CA VAL A 673 -13.69 -26.97 6.49
C VAL A 673 -14.91 -27.87 6.63
N ILE A 674 -14.71 -29.15 6.95
CA ILE A 674 -15.78 -30.16 7.00
C ILE A 674 -15.77 -30.95 8.30
N GLY A 675 -16.92 -31.50 8.69
CA GLY A 675 -17.05 -32.36 9.86
C GLY A 675 -16.48 -33.77 9.65
N ALA A 676 -15.88 -34.34 10.70
CA ALA A 676 -15.44 -35.74 10.77
C ALA A 676 -16.07 -36.46 11.97
N ASN A 677 -16.03 -37.80 11.96
CA ASN A 677 -16.62 -38.67 12.99
C ASN A 677 -18.12 -38.45 13.26
N VAL A 678 -18.87 -38.02 12.25
CA VAL A 678 -20.32 -37.74 12.31
C VAL A 678 -21.12 -38.88 12.92
N GLY A 679 -20.97 -40.11 12.41
CA GLY A 679 -21.70 -41.27 12.95
C GLY A 679 -21.35 -41.60 14.40
N GLY A 680 -20.09 -41.37 14.81
CA GLY A 680 -19.64 -41.55 16.18
C GLY A 680 -20.22 -40.49 17.13
N ARG A 681 -20.38 -39.26 16.64
CA ARG A 681 -21.07 -38.21 17.37
C ARG A 681 -22.55 -38.51 17.57
N ILE A 682 -23.27 -38.89 16.51
CA ILE A 682 -24.69 -39.27 16.60
C ILE A 682 -24.88 -40.41 17.61
N ALA A 683 -24.00 -41.42 17.61
CA ALA A 683 -24.06 -42.52 18.58
C ALA A 683 -23.84 -42.05 20.03
N THR A 684 -22.98 -41.05 20.23
CA THR A 684 -22.70 -40.44 21.55
C THR A 684 -23.92 -39.67 22.06
N ASP A 685 -24.64 -39.00 21.17
CA ASP A 685 -25.89 -38.28 21.44
C ASP A 685 -27.12 -39.20 21.38
N LEU A 686 -26.93 -40.50 21.66
CA LEU A 686 -27.99 -41.51 21.73
C LEU A 686 -28.87 -41.61 20.45
N GLY A 687 -28.31 -41.27 19.30
CA GLY A 687 -28.97 -41.30 18.00
C GLY A 687 -29.55 -39.96 17.52
N ASP A 688 -29.41 -38.87 18.27
CA ASP A 688 -29.88 -37.53 17.88
C ASP A 688 -28.91 -36.85 16.90
N PRO A 689 -29.33 -36.50 15.66
CA PRO A 689 -28.48 -35.82 14.70
C PRO A 689 -28.46 -34.29 14.85
N ALA A 690 -29.29 -33.68 15.72
CA ALA A 690 -29.52 -32.24 15.72
C ALA A 690 -28.24 -31.38 15.83
N PHE A 691 -27.27 -31.80 16.65
CA PHE A 691 -25.98 -31.09 16.76
C PHE A 691 -25.15 -31.23 15.48
N VAL A 692 -25.13 -32.42 14.88
CA VAL A 692 -24.41 -32.67 13.62
C VAL A 692 -25.03 -31.84 12.50
N ASP A 693 -26.35 -31.88 12.35
CA ASP A 693 -27.06 -31.10 11.32
C ASP A 693 -26.76 -29.60 11.46
N TYR A 694 -26.68 -29.09 12.70
CA TYR A 694 -26.26 -27.71 12.96
C TYR A 694 -24.80 -27.45 12.58
N ALA A 695 -23.88 -28.32 12.99
CA ALA A 695 -22.45 -28.16 12.73
C ALA A 695 -22.14 -28.26 11.23
N GLU A 696 -22.71 -29.26 10.53
CA GLU A 696 -22.60 -29.42 9.08
C GLU A 696 -23.23 -28.23 8.36
N ALA A 697 -24.42 -27.76 8.73
CA ALA A 697 -25.02 -26.58 8.10
C ALA A 697 -24.16 -25.31 8.26
N LEU A 698 -23.50 -25.13 9.42
CA LEU A 698 -22.59 -24.02 9.65
C LEU A 698 -21.33 -24.13 8.80
N LEU A 699 -20.73 -25.31 8.72
CA LEU A 699 -19.52 -25.56 7.93
C LEU A 699 -19.79 -25.57 6.42
N ASP A 700 -20.96 -26.05 5.99
CA ASP A 700 -21.39 -26.11 4.59
C ASP A 700 -21.73 -24.73 4.01
N HIS A 701 -22.12 -23.77 4.87
CA HIS A 701 -22.24 -22.36 4.48
C HIS A 701 -20.95 -21.79 3.89
N PHE A 702 -19.85 -22.47 4.19
CA PHE A 702 -18.48 -22.03 4.07
C PHE A 702 -17.68 -22.98 3.14
N ILE A 703 -18.30 -23.42 2.05
CA ILE A 703 -17.66 -24.23 1.01
C ILE A 703 -17.20 -23.34 -0.16
N PRO A 704 -15.91 -23.42 -0.55
CA PRO A 704 -15.41 -22.68 -1.72
C PRO A 704 -16.06 -23.18 -3.02
N THR A 705 -16.38 -22.24 -3.92
CA THR A 705 -16.93 -22.57 -5.25
C THR A 705 -15.95 -23.33 -6.13
N HIS A 706 -14.64 -23.10 -5.95
CA HIS A 706 -13.57 -23.79 -6.66
C HIS A 706 -12.52 -24.22 -5.62
N PRO A 707 -12.63 -25.40 -4.98
CA PRO A 707 -11.72 -25.80 -3.91
C PRO A 707 -10.24 -25.77 -4.34
N ARG A 708 -9.37 -25.38 -3.42
CA ARG A 708 -7.91 -25.40 -3.62
C ARG A 708 -7.43 -26.82 -3.87
N GLU A 709 -6.68 -27.01 -4.96
CA GLU A 709 -5.98 -28.28 -5.22
C GLU A 709 -4.84 -28.45 -4.20
N GLY A 710 -4.80 -29.61 -3.54
CA GLY A 710 -3.77 -29.99 -2.59
C GLY A 710 -3.67 -31.52 -2.49
N ARG A 711 -2.67 -32.00 -1.76
CA ARG A 711 -2.37 -33.45 -1.66
C ARG A 711 -2.62 -34.03 -0.27
N LEU A 712 -2.93 -33.18 0.71
CA LEU A 712 -3.08 -33.55 2.12
C LEU A 712 -4.41 -33.07 2.69
N ARG A 713 -4.96 -33.87 3.59
CA ARG A 713 -6.06 -33.54 4.50
C ARG A 713 -5.51 -33.34 5.90
N LEU A 714 -5.89 -32.24 6.56
CA LEU A 714 -5.57 -32.00 7.97
C LEU A 714 -6.80 -32.28 8.83
N THR A 715 -6.74 -33.28 9.71
CA THR A 715 -7.79 -33.54 10.70
C THR A 715 -7.40 -32.94 12.04
N LEU A 716 -8.29 -32.10 12.58
CA LEU A 716 -8.13 -31.35 13.82
C LEU A 716 -9.14 -31.84 14.87
N PRO A 717 -8.77 -31.90 16.16
CA PRO A 717 -9.78 -31.97 17.22
C PRO A 717 -10.61 -30.67 17.23
N CYS A 718 -11.86 -30.74 17.72
CA CYS A 718 -12.76 -29.58 17.77
C CYS A 718 -12.17 -28.37 18.52
N SER A 719 -11.33 -28.60 19.53
CA SER A 719 -10.69 -27.56 20.33
C SER A 719 -9.43 -26.96 19.71
N ALA A 720 -9.08 -27.34 18.47
CA ALA A 720 -7.92 -26.83 17.76
C ALA A 720 -8.29 -25.98 16.54
N VAL A 721 -7.36 -25.11 16.16
CA VAL A 721 -7.37 -24.39 14.88
C VAL A 721 -6.10 -24.69 14.10
N PRO A 722 -6.10 -24.63 12.77
CA PRO A 722 -4.89 -24.81 11.98
C PRO A 722 -3.92 -23.65 12.24
N THR A 723 -2.62 -23.94 12.24
CA THR A 723 -1.58 -22.90 12.19
C THR A 723 -1.59 -22.23 10.82
N ILE A 724 -1.20 -20.94 10.77
CA ILE A 724 -1.06 -20.24 9.48
C ILE A 724 0.02 -20.89 8.65
N SER A 725 1.14 -21.31 9.25
CA SER A 725 2.19 -22.10 8.60
C SER A 725 1.63 -23.31 7.86
N ALA A 726 0.71 -24.07 8.46
CA ALA A 726 0.07 -25.19 7.76
C ALA A 726 -0.83 -24.75 6.60
N LEU A 727 -1.63 -23.70 6.81
CA LEU A 727 -2.54 -23.15 5.78
C LEU A 727 -1.77 -22.67 4.54
N VAL A 728 -0.60 -22.07 4.72
CA VAL A 728 0.20 -21.52 3.62
C VAL A 728 1.16 -22.53 3.01
N SER A 729 1.59 -23.55 3.77
CA SER A 729 2.68 -24.44 3.35
C SER A 729 2.44 -25.14 2.02
N ARG A 730 3.49 -25.16 1.20
CA ARG A 730 3.61 -25.95 -0.03
C ARG A 730 4.55 -27.13 0.14
N ARG A 731 5.13 -27.29 1.34
CA ARG A 731 6.21 -28.24 1.64
C ARG A 731 5.80 -29.35 2.62
N LEU A 732 4.62 -29.27 3.24
CA LEU A 732 4.11 -30.36 4.08
C LEU A 732 4.05 -31.66 3.27
N SER A 733 4.53 -32.75 3.86
CA SER A 733 4.56 -34.09 3.30
C SER A 733 4.31 -35.09 4.41
N VAL A 734 3.65 -36.20 4.10
CA VAL A 734 3.41 -37.31 5.05
C VAL A 734 4.00 -38.59 4.47
N ASP A 735 4.41 -39.49 5.35
CA ASP A 735 4.65 -40.88 4.99
C ASP A 735 3.31 -41.60 4.78
N ALA A 736 3.32 -42.78 4.14
CA ALA A 736 2.10 -43.50 3.78
C ALA A 736 1.16 -43.70 5.00
N GLY A 737 -0.04 -43.13 4.96
CA GLY A 737 -1.08 -43.27 6.00
C GLY A 737 -1.32 -42.01 6.86
N LYS A 738 -1.81 -42.24 8.09
CA LYS A 738 -2.09 -41.19 9.10
C LYS A 738 -0.81 -40.85 9.86
N THR A 739 -0.35 -39.60 9.78
CA THR A 739 0.83 -39.14 10.53
C THR A 739 0.43 -38.09 11.58
N PRO A 740 0.82 -38.21 12.86
CA PRO A 740 0.64 -37.14 13.84
C PRO A 740 1.47 -35.93 13.45
N GLY A 741 0.82 -34.78 13.35
CA GLY A 741 1.53 -33.51 13.15
C GLY A 741 2.06 -32.97 14.47
N SER A 742 3.11 -32.15 14.40
CA SER A 742 3.50 -31.30 15.53
C SER A 742 2.39 -30.29 15.83
N TYR A 743 2.17 -29.91 17.09
CA TYR A 743 1.14 -28.91 17.43
C TYR A 743 1.55 -28.06 18.62
N LEU A 744 0.94 -26.89 18.69
CA LEU A 744 1.05 -25.96 19.81
C LEU A 744 -0.10 -26.20 20.77
N VAL A 745 0.16 -26.10 22.07
CA VAL A 745 -0.88 -26.11 23.11
C VAL A 745 -0.86 -24.77 23.82
N VAL A 746 -2.04 -24.16 23.91
CA VAL A 746 -2.27 -22.92 24.65
C VAL A 746 -3.24 -23.22 25.77
N ASP A 747 -2.86 -22.83 26.98
CA ASP A 747 -3.76 -22.89 28.12
C ASP A 747 -4.91 -21.89 27.95
N ALA A 748 -6.13 -22.40 27.86
CA ALA A 748 -7.36 -21.64 27.69
C ALA A 748 -7.67 -20.76 28.91
N SER A 749 -7.20 -21.15 30.10
CA SER A 749 -7.38 -20.39 31.35
C SER A 749 -6.31 -19.31 31.54
N LEU A 750 -5.08 -19.58 31.08
CA LEU A 750 -3.90 -18.73 31.27
C LEU A 750 -3.02 -18.74 30.01
N THR A 751 -3.33 -17.89 29.03
CA THR A 751 -2.68 -17.82 27.70
C THR A 751 -1.16 -17.57 27.68
N GLN A 752 -0.53 -17.42 28.84
CA GLN A 752 0.94 -17.38 29.03
C GLN A 752 1.57 -18.76 29.02
N ARG A 753 0.85 -19.83 29.37
CA ARG A 753 1.37 -21.21 29.33
C ARG A 753 1.22 -21.79 27.93
N ARG A 754 2.35 -22.04 27.27
CA ARG A 754 2.41 -22.50 25.88
C ARG A 754 3.43 -23.62 25.73
N PHE A 755 3.07 -24.63 24.95
CA PHE A 755 3.93 -25.79 24.69
C PHE A 755 3.96 -26.09 23.19
N LEU A 756 5.12 -26.46 22.68
CA LEU A 756 5.27 -27.09 21.37
C LEU A 756 5.45 -28.59 21.61
N LEU A 757 4.56 -29.40 21.03
CA LEU A 757 4.66 -30.86 21.04
C LEU A 757 5.00 -31.38 19.66
N THR A 758 5.99 -32.27 19.60
CA THR A 758 6.47 -32.90 18.37
C THR A 758 6.62 -34.40 18.59
N TYR A 759 6.09 -35.18 17.66
CA TYR A 759 6.25 -36.64 17.66
C TYR A 759 7.42 -37.05 16.76
N PRO A 760 8.10 -38.17 17.06
CA PRO A 760 9.21 -38.65 16.25
C PRO A 760 8.74 -39.08 14.86
N ALA A 761 9.40 -38.58 13.82
CA ALA A 761 9.17 -38.99 12.44
C ALA A 761 9.79 -40.37 12.23
N ASN A 762 9.01 -41.35 11.74
CA ASN A 762 9.38 -42.77 11.54
C ASN A 762 9.31 -43.70 12.76
N LEU A 763 8.17 -43.74 13.45
CA LEU A 763 7.92 -44.80 14.44
C LEU A 763 7.77 -46.18 13.75
N PRO A 764 8.32 -47.28 14.35
CA PRO A 764 8.04 -48.63 13.88
C PRO A 764 6.54 -48.89 13.84
N LYS A 765 6.06 -49.64 12.84
CA LYS A 765 4.61 -49.86 12.63
C LYS A 765 3.90 -50.36 13.90
N THR A 766 4.53 -51.26 14.66
CA THR A 766 3.95 -51.79 15.91
C THR A 766 3.73 -50.70 16.97
N ILE A 767 4.61 -49.71 17.03
CA ILE A 767 4.52 -48.57 17.95
C ILE A 767 3.56 -47.52 17.39
N ALA A 768 3.67 -47.23 16.09
CA ALA A 768 2.77 -46.34 15.38
C ALA A 768 1.33 -46.81 15.54
N ASP A 769 1.03 -48.10 15.44
CA ASP A 769 -0.31 -48.68 15.64
C ASP A 769 -0.81 -48.62 17.08
N VAL A 770 0.02 -48.29 18.08
CA VAL A 770 -0.43 -48.08 19.47
C VAL A 770 -0.62 -46.60 19.76
N VAL A 771 0.24 -45.76 19.18
CA VAL A 771 0.15 -44.30 19.30
C VAL A 771 -0.98 -43.75 18.41
N ALA A 772 -1.19 -44.30 17.20
CA ALA A 772 -2.11 -43.80 16.17
C ALA A 772 -3.61 -44.01 16.40
N PRO A 773 -4.12 -45.15 16.91
CA PRO A 773 -5.54 -45.32 17.19
C PRO A 773 -6.03 -44.34 18.25
N GLN A 774 -5.14 -43.97 19.17
CA GLN A 774 -5.40 -42.96 20.19
C GLN A 774 -5.35 -41.56 19.57
N ILE A 775 -4.41 -41.26 18.66
CA ILE A 775 -4.37 -39.98 17.93
C ILE A 775 -5.72 -39.64 17.26
N ALA A 776 -6.44 -40.63 16.75
CA ALA A 776 -7.76 -40.41 16.14
C ALA A 776 -8.88 -39.99 17.13
N LEU A 777 -8.66 -40.15 18.44
CA LEU A 777 -9.62 -39.87 19.53
C LEU A 777 -9.04 -38.89 20.59
N SER A 778 -7.76 -38.56 20.45
CA SER A 778 -6.90 -37.73 21.30
C SER A 778 -6.82 -36.33 20.69
N PRO A 779 -6.50 -35.27 21.46
CA PRO A 779 -6.42 -33.91 20.93
C PRO A 779 -5.22 -33.66 19.97
N VAL A 780 -4.70 -34.70 19.33
CA VAL A 780 -3.57 -34.63 18.40
C VAL A 780 -4.09 -34.42 16.99
N SER A 781 -3.54 -33.43 16.29
CA SER A 781 -3.86 -33.20 14.88
C SER A 781 -3.12 -34.20 13.99
N CYS A 782 -3.77 -34.67 12.92
CA CYS A 782 -3.16 -35.62 11.99
C CYS A 782 -3.26 -35.19 10.53
N LEU A 783 -2.24 -35.53 9.76
CA LEU A 783 -2.18 -35.33 8.32
C LEU A 783 -2.40 -36.67 7.60
N MET A 784 -3.19 -36.66 6.53
CA MET A 784 -3.44 -37.79 5.65
C MET A 784 -3.24 -37.42 4.19
N GLY A 785 -2.64 -38.31 3.39
CA GLY A 785 -2.59 -38.16 1.93
C GLY A 785 -3.98 -38.33 1.30
N THR A 786 -4.27 -37.57 0.24
CA THR A 786 -5.52 -37.71 -0.53
C THR A 786 -5.48 -38.90 -1.50
N ASP A 787 -4.28 -39.36 -1.89
CA ASP A 787 -4.03 -40.52 -2.75
C ASP A 787 -2.93 -41.44 -2.17
N GLU A 788 -2.99 -42.76 -2.44
CA GLU A 788 -2.01 -43.76 -1.97
C GLU A 788 -0.57 -43.52 -2.50
N SER A 789 -0.41 -42.72 -3.57
CA SER A 789 0.88 -42.41 -4.19
C SER A 789 1.55 -41.12 -3.69
N ALA A 790 0.96 -40.41 -2.71
CA ALA A 790 1.45 -39.13 -2.20
C ALA A 790 2.61 -39.30 -1.20
N THR A 791 3.64 -40.10 -1.54
CA THR A 791 4.83 -40.29 -0.72
C THR A 791 5.93 -39.30 -1.13
N GLY A 792 6.25 -38.36 -0.25
CA GLY A 792 7.38 -37.43 -0.40
C GLY A 792 8.57 -37.84 0.47
N GLY A 793 9.80 -37.55 0.03
CA GLY A 793 11.02 -37.88 0.77
C GLY A 793 11.10 -37.20 2.15
N ALA A 794 11.63 -37.95 3.12
CA ALA A 794 11.72 -37.60 4.53
C ALA A 794 12.49 -36.28 4.81
N MET A 795 11.76 -35.19 5.04
CA MET A 795 12.21 -34.09 5.92
C MET A 795 11.28 -34.05 7.12
N GLY A 796 11.82 -34.27 8.32
CA GLY A 796 11.05 -34.34 9.56
C GLY A 796 10.18 -33.11 9.76
N GLN A 797 8.89 -33.34 10.04
CA GLN A 797 7.89 -32.28 10.27
C GLN A 797 8.17 -31.55 11.60
N SER A 798 9.07 -30.57 11.58
CA SER A 798 9.31 -29.70 12.74
C SER A 798 8.34 -28.52 12.84
N GLN A 799 7.50 -28.29 11.82
CA GLN A 799 6.55 -27.18 11.82
C GLN A 799 5.22 -27.61 12.46
N PRO A 800 4.69 -26.85 13.44
CA PRO A 800 3.41 -27.16 14.04
C PRO A 800 2.28 -26.94 13.03
N VAL A 801 1.34 -27.88 12.96
CA VAL A 801 0.21 -27.86 12.03
C VAL A 801 -1.10 -27.37 12.64
N ALA A 802 -1.16 -27.33 13.97
CA ALA A 802 -2.35 -26.93 14.71
C ALA A 802 -2.00 -26.21 16.02
N ILE A 803 -2.95 -25.41 16.50
CA ILE A 803 -2.95 -24.78 17.81
C ILE A 803 -4.14 -25.33 18.57
N LEU A 804 -3.87 -26.03 19.67
CA LEU A 804 -4.85 -26.66 20.52
C LEU A 804 -5.09 -25.80 21.76
N PHE A 805 -6.35 -25.47 22.02
CA PHE A 805 -6.76 -24.76 23.22
C PHE A 805 -7.25 -25.77 24.26
N LEU A 806 -6.50 -25.94 25.35
CA LEU A 806 -6.85 -26.83 26.45
C LEU A 806 -6.94 -26.06 27.76
N ASP A 807 -7.90 -26.40 28.59
CA ASP A 807 -7.86 -26.01 30.00
C ASP A 807 -6.82 -26.86 30.73
N LEU A 808 -5.69 -26.25 31.09
CA LEU A 808 -4.61 -26.91 31.84
C LEU A 808 -4.75 -26.72 33.35
N ALA A 809 -5.93 -26.32 33.85
CA ALA A 809 -6.21 -26.32 35.27
C ALA A 809 -6.02 -27.74 35.86
N PRO A 810 -5.50 -27.84 37.11
CA PRO A 810 -5.23 -29.11 37.77
C PRO A 810 -6.45 -30.04 37.75
N ASP A 811 -6.18 -31.33 37.51
CA ASP A 811 -7.23 -32.34 37.49
C ASP A 811 -7.95 -32.48 38.84
N ALA A 812 -9.23 -32.84 38.78
CA ALA A 812 -9.92 -33.32 39.96
C ALA A 812 -9.19 -34.57 40.49
N ARG A 813 -9.09 -34.69 41.82
CA ARG A 813 -8.39 -35.78 42.51
C ARG A 813 -8.70 -37.18 41.93
N GLU A 814 -9.94 -37.40 41.54
CA GLU A 814 -10.45 -38.66 40.99
C GLU A 814 -9.79 -39.02 39.64
N LYS A 815 -9.56 -38.05 38.76
CA LYS A 815 -8.94 -38.26 37.45
C LYS A 815 -7.44 -38.56 37.54
N LEU A 816 -6.76 -38.10 38.59
CA LEU A 816 -5.36 -38.45 38.82
C LEU A 816 -5.19 -39.90 39.31
N LEU A 817 -6.15 -40.41 40.09
CA LEU A 817 -6.18 -41.79 40.57
C LEU A 817 -6.75 -42.76 39.53
N HIS A 818 -7.78 -42.36 38.79
CA HIS A 818 -8.35 -43.19 37.73
C HIS A 818 -8.45 -42.35 36.47
N PRO A 819 -7.35 -42.22 35.69
CA PRO A 819 -7.34 -41.45 34.45
C PRO A 819 -8.41 -41.94 33.47
N ILE A 820 -8.69 -43.24 33.51
CA ILE A 820 -9.78 -43.90 32.82
C ILE A 820 -10.72 -44.49 33.87
N PRO A 821 -12.05 -44.30 33.73
CA PRO A 821 -13.02 -44.93 34.62
C PRO A 821 -12.76 -46.44 34.77
N VAL A 822 -12.89 -46.95 35.99
CA VAL A 822 -12.56 -48.35 36.32
C VAL A 822 -13.40 -49.35 35.51
N ASP A 823 -14.64 -48.97 35.19
CA ASP A 823 -15.58 -49.79 34.41
C ASP A 823 -15.46 -49.60 32.89
N ALA A 824 -14.68 -48.61 32.43
CA ALA A 824 -14.46 -48.40 31.01
C ALA A 824 -13.49 -49.46 30.45
N PRO A 825 -13.74 -49.99 29.24
CA PRO A 825 -12.82 -50.91 28.59
C PRO A 825 -11.51 -50.17 28.29
N VAL A 826 -10.39 -50.72 28.77
CA VAL A 826 -9.06 -50.25 28.37
C VAL A 826 -8.78 -50.90 27.03
N ALA A 827 -8.78 -50.11 25.95
CA ALA A 827 -8.47 -50.60 24.61
C ALA A 827 -7.08 -51.28 24.63
N SER A 828 -7.04 -52.59 24.37
CA SER A 828 -5.81 -53.35 24.26
C SER A 828 -5.24 -53.27 22.84
N PRO A 829 -3.91 -53.10 22.67
CA PRO A 829 -3.29 -53.26 21.36
C PRO A 829 -3.56 -54.68 20.83
N ALA A 830 -3.84 -54.79 19.53
CA ALA A 830 -4.36 -56.02 18.92
C ALA A 830 -3.43 -57.24 19.13
N ALA A 831 -4.00 -58.33 19.64
CA ALA A 831 -3.56 -59.73 19.56
C ALA A 831 -2.05 -60.02 19.75
N GLY A 832 -1.44 -59.49 20.82
CA GLY A 832 -0.23 -60.08 21.41
C GLY A 832 -0.59 -61.00 22.57
N GLY A 833 0.00 -62.20 22.66
CA GLY A 833 -0.19 -63.06 23.84
C GLY A 833 0.25 -62.36 25.13
N GLY A 834 -0.53 -62.48 26.21
CA GLY A 834 -0.14 -61.95 27.53
C GLY A 834 1.11 -62.68 28.08
N PRO A 835 1.83 -62.08 29.05
CA PRO A 835 2.99 -62.75 29.64
C PRO A 835 2.57 -64.04 30.33
N GLY A 836 3.41 -65.09 30.27
CA GLY A 836 3.18 -66.29 31.07
C GLY A 836 3.45 -66.04 32.56
N ARG A 837 4.49 -65.24 32.84
CA ARG A 837 4.91 -64.85 34.20
C ARG A 837 5.51 -63.45 34.23
N ILE A 838 5.23 -62.70 35.29
CA ILE A 838 5.75 -61.35 35.54
C ILE A 838 6.61 -61.38 36.80
N SER A 839 7.88 -60.94 36.69
CA SER A 839 8.79 -60.79 37.83
C SER A 839 8.84 -59.33 38.27
N VAL A 840 8.44 -59.05 39.51
CA VAL A 840 8.40 -57.71 40.11
C VAL A 840 9.59 -57.55 41.06
N PHE A 841 10.40 -56.53 40.87
CA PHE A 841 11.58 -56.23 41.67
C PHE A 841 11.33 -55.00 42.54
N ILE A 842 11.49 -55.16 43.85
CA ILE A 842 11.30 -54.12 44.85
C ILE A 842 12.61 -53.98 45.62
N ARG A 843 13.30 -52.85 45.47
CA ARG A 843 14.52 -52.56 46.23
C ARG A 843 14.17 -51.88 47.55
N LEU A 844 14.71 -52.39 48.65
CA LEU A 844 14.54 -51.80 49.97
C LEU A 844 15.80 -51.05 50.39
N GLY A 845 15.63 -49.78 50.77
CA GLY A 845 16.73 -48.94 51.26
C GLY A 845 16.97 -49.06 52.76
N ASP A 846 15.91 -49.27 53.54
CA ASP A 846 15.97 -49.38 55.01
C ASP A 846 14.94 -50.41 55.53
N ALA A 847 15.23 -51.02 56.69
CA ALA A 847 14.40 -52.03 57.33
C ALA A 847 13.07 -51.47 57.87
N ASP A 848 12.99 -50.16 58.09
CA ASP A 848 11.78 -49.47 58.60
C ASP A 848 10.78 -49.11 57.47
N THR A 849 11.04 -49.53 56.22
CA THR A 849 10.18 -49.19 55.08
C THR A 849 8.90 -50.04 55.08
N ASP A 850 7.73 -49.44 55.30
CA ASP A 850 6.46 -50.18 55.21
C ASP A 850 6.08 -50.48 53.75
N ILE A 851 6.09 -51.77 53.38
CA ILE A 851 5.77 -52.27 52.04
C ILE A 851 4.40 -52.97 51.98
N ARG A 852 3.64 -53.03 53.07
CA ARG A 852 2.38 -53.82 53.14
C ARG A 852 1.36 -53.33 52.11
N LEU A 853 1.22 -52.02 51.96
CA LEU A 853 0.31 -51.40 50.98
C LEU A 853 0.72 -51.73 49.54
N LEU A 854 2.02 -51.76 49.25
CA LEU A 854 2.53 -52.16 47.93
C LEU A 854 2.18 -53.62 47.65
N LEU A 855 2.51 -54.54 48.57
CA LEU A 855 2.22 -55.97 48.43
C LEU A 855 0.72 -56.24 48.26
N ASP A 856 -0.13 -55.59 49.05
CA ASP A 856 -1.59 -55.67 48.93
C ASP A 856 -2.07 -55.15 47.56
N SER A 857 -1.50 -54.04 47.07
CA SER A 857 -1.86 -53.49 45.76
C SER A 857 -1.42 -54.38 44.60
N LEU A 858 -0.27 -55.05 44.73
CA LEU A 858 0.23 -56.03 43.76
C LEU A 858 -0.63 -57.29 43.73
N ALA A 859 -1.05 -57.80 44.88
CA ALA A 859 -1.90 -58.98 44.99
C ALA A 859 -3.29 -58.78 44.34
N ARG A 860 -3.75 -57.53 44.23
CA ARG A 860 -5.04 -57.16 43.61
C ARG A 860 -4.95 -56.97 42.08
N GLN A 861 -3.77 -57.06 41.47
CA GLN A 861 -3.60 -56.84 40.04
C GLN A 861 -4.20 -57.98 39.20
N ARG A 862 -4.95 -57.63 38.15
CA ARG A 862 -5.67 -58.57 37.26
C ARG A 862 -4.89 -58.81 35.98
N THR A 863 -3.74 -59.49 36.07
CA THR A 863 -2.80 -59.67 34.93
C THR A 863 -3.11 -60.87 34.05
N GLY A 864 -3.80 -61.89 34.59
CA GLY A 864 -3.93 -63.20 33.94
C GLY A 864 -2.63 -64.03 33.92
N ALA A 865 -1.53 -63.50 34.48
CA ALA A 865 -0.19 -64.09 34.51
C ALA A 865 0.25 -64.37 35.95
N ALA A 866 1.11 -65.36 36.16
CA ALA A 866 1.67 -65.62 37.48
C ALA A 866 2.62 -64.49 37.91
N LEU A 867 2.43 -63.94 39.11
CA LEU A 867 3.31 -62.92 39.69
C LEU A 867 4.41 -63.58 40.53
N GLU A 868 5.66 -63.24 40.25
CA GLU A 868 6.85 -63.56 41.05
C GLU A 868 7.41 -62.27 41.63
N VAL A 869 7.58 -62.15 42.95
CA VAL A 869 7.97 -60.89 43.61
C VAL A 869 9.32 -61.06 44.29
N PHE A 870 10.30 -60.25 43.90
CA PHE A 870 11.64 -60.20 44.46
C PHE A 870 11.82 -58.97 45.34
N LEU A 871 12.07 -59.16 46.63
CA LEU A 871 12.57 -58.12 47.53
C LEU A 871 14.10 -58.13 47.48
N ILE A 872 14.69 -57.05 46.98
CA ILE A 872 16.14 -56.88 46.90
C ILE A 872 16.59 -56.10 48.14
N VAL A 873 17.41 -56.74 48.97
CA VAL A 873 17.89 -56.19 50.24
C VAL A 873 19.42 -56.24 50.30
N THR A 874 20.02 -55.20 50.87
CA THR A 874 21.48 -55.09 51.08
C THR A 874 21.89 -55.36 52.53
N ARG A 875 20.92 -55.51 53.44
CA ARG A 875 21.13 -55.78 54.86
C ARG A 875 20.25 -56.95 55.32
N ALA A 876 20.83 -57.91 56.03
CA ALA A 876 20.11 -59.08 56.55
C ALA A 876 18.93 -58.71 57.48
N GLN A 877 19.06 -57.64 58.27
CA GLN A 877 17.97 -57.15 59.14
C GLN A 877 16.70 -56.76 58.36
N ALA A 878 16.86 -56.18 57.16
CA ALA A 878 15.72 -55.86 56.30
C ALA A 878 15.10 -57.13 55.68
N ALA A 879 15.92 -58.15 55.36
CA ALA A 879 15.43 -59.44 54.88
C ALA A 879 14.47 -60.08 55.89
N ASP A 880 14.86 -60.10 57.18
CA ASP A 880 14.06 -60.71 58.24
C ASP A 880 12.77 -59.94 58.53
N ALA A 881 12.83 -58.60 58.57
CA ALA A 881 11.68 -57.74 58.84
C ALA A 881 10.55 -57.88 57.79
N HIS A 882 10.90 -58.12 56.53
CA HIS A 882 9.95 -58.14 55.41
C HIS A 882 9.58 -59.55 54.92
N ARG A 883 10.21 -60.61 55.45
CA ARG A 883 9.92 -62.00 55.05
C ARG A 883 8.50 -62.45 55.36
N GLY A 884 8.00 -62.13 56.55
CA GLY A 884 6.61 -62.43 56.94
C GLY A 884 5.60 -61.77 55.99
N PRO A 885 5.59 -60.43 55.89
CA PRO A 885 4.69 -59.70 54.99
C PRO A 885 4.74 -60.17 53.54
N LEU A 886 5.93 -60.49 53.01
CA LEU A 886 6.09 -60.99 51.64
C LEU A 886 5.43 -62.35 51.45
N LEU A 887 5.67 -63.31 52.36
CA LEU A 887 5.12 -64.65 52.25
C LEU A 887 3.62 -64.69 52.56
N ASP A 888 3.11 -63.77 53.38
CA ASP A 888 1.68 -63.62 53.62
C ASP A 888 0.94 -63.19 52.33
N ALA A 889 1.52 -62.24 51.58
CA ALA A 889 0.95 -61.77 50.31
C ALA A 889 1.22 -62.72 49.12
N PHE A 890 2.42 -63.34 49.08
CA PHE A 890 2.87 -64.19 47.97
C PHE A 890 3.50 -65.51 48.48
N PRO A 891 2.71 -66.47 48.99
CA PRO A 891 3.23 -67.65 49.70
C PRO A 891 4.14 -68.57 48.89
N SER A 892 3.92 -68.67 47.58
CA SER A 892 4.66 -69.57 46.68
C SER A 892 5.48 -68.85 45.60
N SER A 893 5.44 -67.51 45.59
CA SER A 893 6.07 -66.70 44.56
C SER A 893 6.84 -65.47 45.05
N GLY A 894 6.81 -65.19 46.37
CA GLY A 894 7.66 -64.21 47.02
C GLY A 894 9.07 -64.75 47.27
N ARG A 895 10.09 -63.99 46.88
CA ARG A 895 11.51 -64.30 47.04
C ARG A 895 12.24 -63.10 47.62
N ILE A 896 13.22 -63.35 48.49
CA ILE A 896 14.14 -62.31 48.98
C ILE A 896 15.50 -62.58 48.37
N HIS A 897 16.06 -61.56 47.72
CA HIS A 897 17.41 -61.58 47.16
C HIS A 897 18.32 -60.72 48.03
N GLU A 898 19.20 -61.37 48.79
CA GLU A 898 20.22 -60.71 49.59
C GLU A 898 21.45 -60.47 48.72
N SER A 899 21.73 -59.20 48.39
CA SER A 899 22.92 -58.84 47.62
C SER A 899 24.02 -58.32 48.54
N ALA A 900 25.24 -58.83 48.35
CA ALA A 900 26.44 -58.33 49.01
C ALA A 900 26.98 -57.03 48.36
N SER A 901 26.45 -56.64 47.20
CA SER A 901 26.87 -55.46 46.47
C SER A 901 26.28 -54.18 47.09
N LEU A 902 27.12 -53.15 47.23
CA LEU A 902 26.68 -51.80 47.60
C LEU A 902 26.10 -51.02 46.41
N SER A 903 26.38 -51.43 45.16
CA SER A 903 25.79 -50.83 43.96
C SER A 903 24.38 -51.36 43.72
N ALA A 904 23.43 -50.45 43.52
CA ALA A 904 22.05 -50.77 43.16
C ALA A 904 21.97 -51.61 41.89
N ALA A 905 22.68 -51.19 40.85
CA ALA A 905 22.67 -51.80 39.54
C ALA A 905 23.10 -53.28 39.61
N ALA A 906 24.16 -53.59 40.37
CA ALA A 906 24.62 -54.96 40.57
C ALA A 906 23.59 -55.81 41.32
N ALA A 907 23.03 -55.31 42.42
CA ALA A 907 22.02 -56.03 43.20
C ALA A 907 20.76 -56.34 42.37
N ILE A 908 20.34 -55.39 41.53
CA ILE A 908 19.23 -55.58 40.60
C ILE A 908 19.57 -56.63 39.53
N ASN A 909 20.78 -56.58 38.96
CA ASN A 909 21.21 -57.54 37.94
C ASN A 909 21.27 -58.98 38.49
N GLU A 910 21.75 -59.17 39.72
CA GLU A 910 21.77 -60.47 40.39
C GLU A 910 20.36 -61.03 40.62
N ALA A 911 19.44 -60.20 41.12
CA ALA A 911 18.04 -60.60 41.33
C ALA A 911 17.35 -60.93 39.99
N ALA A 912 17.58 -60.12 38.95
CA ALA A 912 17.03 -60.33 37.62
C ALA A 912 17.57 -61.61 36.95
N ALA A 913 18.80 -62.04 37.27
CA ALA A 913 19.35 -63.30 36.79
C ALA A 913 18.66 -64.53 37.41
N ALA A 914 18.10 -64.40 38.62
CA ALA A 914 17.36 -65.46 39.31
C ALA A 914 15.85 -65.50 38.96
N ALA A 915 15.37 -64.53 38.18
CA ALA A 915 13.98 -64.37 37.81
C ALA A 915 13.58 -65.27 36.63
N SER A 916 12.32 -65.71 36.64
CA SER A 916 11.77 -66.63 35.64
C SER A 916 10.69 -66.02 34.75
N GLY A 917 10.35 -64.74 34.98
CA GLY A 917 9.34 -64.02 34.23
C GLY A 917 9.74 -63.67 32.79
N ASP A 918 8.74 -63.57 31.92
CA ASP A 918 8.88 -63.07 30.55
C ASP A 918 8.94 -61.53 30.52
N MET A 919 8.46 -60.90 31.60
CA MET A 919 8.39 -59.46 31.80
C MET A 919 8.90 -59.08 33.19
N PHE A 920 9.70 -58.02 33.24
CA PHE A 920 10.30 -57.47 34.45
C PHE A 920 9.65 -56.13 34.79
N VAL A 921 9.14 -55.99 36.02
CA VAL A 921 8.61 -54.74 36.57
C VAL A 921 9.52 -54.28 37.69
N PHE A 922 9.96 -53.04 37.64
CA PHE A 922 10.69 -52.39 38.71
C PHE A 922 9.77 -51.39 39.38
N VAL A 923 9.61 -51.49 40.69
CA VAL A 923 8.68 -50.66 41.46
C VAL A 923 9.31 -50.19 42.77
N ASP A 924 9.09 -48.93 43.10
CA ASP A 924 9.52 -48.33 44.35
C ASP A 924 8.86 -49.01 45.55
N SER A 925 9.61 -49.15 46.65
CA SER A 925 9.14 -49.75 47.90
C SER A 925 7.88 -49.09 48.50
N ARG A 926 7.62 -47.81 48.18
CA ARG A 926 6.45 -47.05 48.66
C ARG A 926 5.41 -46.79 47.57
N ALA A 927 5.42 -47.57 46.49
CA ALA A 927 4.43 -47.41 45.43
C ALA A 927 3.08 -48.05 45.79
N ILE A 928 1.99 -47.53 45.23
CA ILE A 928 0.65 -48.12 45.31
C ILE A 928 0.03 -48.19 43.91
N LEU A 929 -0.16 -49.41 43.42
CA LEU A 929 -0.84 -49.71 42.16
C LEU A 929 -2.36 -49.76 42.44
N HIS A 930 -2.98 -48.60 42.50
CA HIS A 930 -4.36 -48.44 42.93
C HIS A 930 -5.38 -48.89 41.87
N ASP A 931 -5.03 -48.89 40.58
CA ASP A 931 -5.85 -49.51 39.54
C ASP A 931 -5.47 -51.00 39.34
N PRO A 932 -6.42 -51.95 39.50
CA PRO A 932 -6.17 -53.38 39.29
C PRO A 932 -5.73 -53.77 37.87
N ARG A 933 -5.91 -52.88 36.89
CA ARG A 933 -5.58 -53.11 35.47
C ARG A 933 -4.16 -52.67 35.11
N THR A 934 -3.43 -52.06 36.05
CA THR A 934 -2.11 -51.44 35.81
C THR A 934 -1.12 -52.42 35.19
N LEU A 935 -0.85 -53.55 35.85
CA LEU A 935 0.13 -54.51 35.35
C LEU A 935 -0.30 -55.17 34.05
N ALA A 936 -1.60 -55.43 33.85
CA ALA A 936 -2.10 -55.99 32.59
C ALA A 936 -1.85 -55.03 31.41
N THR A 937 -2.17 -53.75 31.60
CA THR A 937 -1.99 -52.71 30.58
C THR A 937 -0.52 -52.50 30.24
N ILE A 938 0.35 -52.40 31.25
CA ILE A 938 1.79 -52.19 31.07
C ILE A 938 2.44 -53.41 30.40
N SER A 939 2.03 -54.63 30.77
CA SER A 939 2.54 -55.86 30.17
C SER A 939 2.28 -55.94 28.67
N GLN A 940 1.07 -55.55 28.24
CA GLN A 940 0.70 -55.58 26.82
C GLN A 940 1.59 -54.66 25.98
N LEU A 941 1.95 -53.49 26.51
CA LEU A 941 2.86 -52.56 25.85
C LEU A 941 4.31 -53.09 25.87
N ALA A 942 4.78 -53.58 27.02
CA ALA A 942 6.17 -53.99 27.23
C ALA A 942 6.60 -55.22 26.40
N LEU A 943 5.63 -56.04 25.96
CA LEU A 943 5.87 -57.23 25.14
C LEU A 943 5.90 -56.96 23.63
N LEU A 944 5.59 -55.75 23.19
CA LEU A 944 5.74 -55.37 21.78
C LEU A 944 7.22 -55.42 21.37
N ALA A 945 7.51 -55.97 20.19
CA ALA A 945 8.87 -56.29 19.75
C ALA A 945 9.82 -55.07 19.78
N ASP A 946 9.29 -53.91 19.39
CA ASP A 946 10.04 -52.66 19.24
C ASP A 946 10.10 -51.82 20.53
N VAL A 947 9.52 -52.29 21.64
CA VAL A 947 9.49 -51.54 22.92
C VAL A 947 10.74 -51.79 23.76
N ALA A 948 11.29 -50.71 24.32
CA ALA A 948 12.42 -50.70 25.24
C ALA A 948 11.96 -50.81 26.69
N THR A 949 11.41 -49.72 27.24
CA THR A 949 10.82 -49.66 28.58
C THR A 949 9.43 -49.06 28.50
N VAL A 950 8.56 -49.40 29.45
CA VAL A 950 7.20 -48.85 29.59
C VAL A 950 7.02 -48.32 30.99
N GLY A 951 6.64 -47.06 31.11
CA GLY A 951 6.20 -46.44 32.37
C GLY A 951 4.74 -46.00 32.32
N CYS A 952 4.28 -45.39 33.39
CA CYS A 952 2.97 -44.71 33.44
C CYS A 952 3.07 -43.39 34.20
N MET A 953 1.97 -42.64 34.23
CA MET A 953 1.85 -41.46 35.07
C MET A 953 2.06 -41.81 36.54
N LEU A 954 2.88 -41.05 37.22
CA LEU A 954 3.16 -41.16 38.65
C LEU A 954 2.52 -39.99 39.37
N ILE A 955 1.91 -40.29 40.50
CA ILE A 955 1.31 -39.31 41.39
C ILE A 955 1.95 -39.41 42.77
N LYS A 956 2.02 -38.28 43.50
CA LYS A 956 2.61 -38.19 44.84
C LYS A 956 1.71 -37.38 45.77
N PRO A 957 1.87 -37.48 47.10
CA PRO A 957 1.12 -36.62 48.01
C PRO A 957 1.59 -35.15 47.89
N ARG A 958 0.65 -34.21 47.89
CA ARG A 958 0.93 -32.76 47.81
C ARG A 958 1.77 -32.28 48.98
N ASN A 959 1.41 -32.72 50.18
CA ASN A 959 2.19 -32.57 51.40
C ASN A 959 1.87 -33.76 52.32
N THR A 960 2.67 -33.92 53.37
CA THR A 960 2.50 -35.00 54.36
C THR A 960 1.23 -34.85 55.21
N ALA A 961 0.54 -33.70 55.16
CA ALA A 961 -0.58 -33.37 56.05
C ALA A 961 -1.97 -33.60 55.43
N ASP A 962 -2.15 -33.34 54.13
CA ASP A 962 -3.42 -33.48 53.40
C ASP A 962 -3.48 -34.73 52.50
N GLY A 963 -2.32 -35.30 52.15
CA GLY A 963 -2.24 -36.51 51.32
C GLY A 963 -2.95 -36.41 49.97
N ALA A 964 -3.23 -35.20 49.47
CA ALA A 964 -3.93 -35.03 48.20
C ALA A 964 -2.99 -35.42 47.06
N PRO A 965 -3.38 -36.34 46.15
CA PRO A 965 -2.52 -36.76 45.06
C PRO A 965 -2.32 -35.61 44.08
N VAL A 966 -1.08 -35.38 43.69
CA VAL A 966 -0.66 -34.44 42.64
C VAL A 966 0.21 -35.19 41.63
N PHE A 967 0.30 -34.65 40.41
CA PHE A 967 1.22 -35.16 39.41
C PHE A 967 2.66 -35.18 39.95
N SER A 968 3.39 -36.27 39.67
CA SER A 968 4.83 -36.37 39.91
C SER A 968 5.60 -36.40 38.60
N SER A 969 5.40 -37.46 37.81
CA SER A 969 6.20 -37.72 36.61
C SER A 969 5.38 -38.52 35.60
N ALA A 970 5.66 -38.40 34.30
CA ALA A 970 5.09 -39.28 33.30
C ALA A 970 6.12 -39.56 32.19
N GLY A 971 7.32 -39.92 32.62
CA GLY A 971 8.49 -40.10 31.75
C GLY A 971 9.26 -38.80 31.56
N TYR A 972 10.44 -38.95 30.98
CA TYR A 972 11.41 -37.89 30.73
C TYR A 972 11.42 -37.52 29.24
N PHE A 973 11.37 -36.23 28.95
CA PHE A 973 11.43 -35.69 27.59
C PHE A 973 12.76 -34.99 27.35
N PRO A 974 13.20 -34.89 26.08
CA PRO A 974 14.28 -34.00 25.71
C PRO A 974 13.98 -32.55 26.10
N GLY A 975 14.83 -31.96 26.93
CA GLY A 975 14.77 -30.57 27.34
C GLY A 975 15.80 -29.70 26.61
N ARG A 976 16.46 -28.80 27.35
CA ARG A 976 17.49 -27.91 26.81
C ARG A 976 18.82 -28.61 26.48
N VAL A 977 19.48 -28.15 25.43
CA VAL A 977 20.91 -28.42 25.19
C VAL A 977 21.71 -27.26 25.77
N ASP A 978 22.64 -27.55 26.66
CA ASP A 978 23.52 -26.56 27.28
C ASP A 978 24.97 -26.76 26.81
N PHE A 979 25.62 -25.66 26.45
CA PHE A 979 27.00 -25.59 25.97
C PHE A 979 27.93 -24.85 26.95
N SER A 980 27.43 -24.41 28.10
CA SER A 980 28.16 -23.55 29.06
C SER A 980 29.29 -24.26 29.82
N LEU A 981 29.19 -25.58 30.01
CA LEU A 981 30.19 -26.41 30.69
C LEU A 981 30.78 -27.47 29.75
N ALA A 982 29.92 -28.34 29.22
CA ALA A 982 30.19 -29.32 28.17
C ALA A 982 28.87 -29.58 27.42
N PRO A 983 28.87 -29.94 26.12
CA PRO A 983 27.65 -30.21 25.38
C PRO A 983 26.87 -31.35 26.04
N HIS A 984 25.76 -31.02 26.70
CA HIS A 984 24.87 -31.99 27.32
C HIS A 984 23.42 -31.62 27.05
N LEU A 985 22.56 -32.64 27.03
CA LEU A 985 21.12 -32.49 26.90
C LEU A 985 20.49 -32.78 28.26
N ALA A 986 19.76 -31.80 28.78
CA ALA A 986 18.92 -31.95 29.95
C ALA A 986 17.66 -32.77 29.60
N LEU A 987 17.24 -33.65 30.50
CA LEU A 987 15.96 -34.34 30.42
C LEU A 987 14.97 -33.68 31.37
N GLU A 988 13.80 -33.32 30.85
CA GLU A 988 12.78 -32.59 31.59
C GLU A 988 11.60 -33.51 31.90
N GLN A 989 10.99 -33.30 33.07
CA GLN A 989 9.69 -33.86 33.38
C GLN A 989 8.64 -32.78 33.18
N ILE A 990 7.60 -33.11 32.42
CA ILE A 990 6.55 -32.17 32.05
C ILE A 990 5.22 -32.75 32.52
N GLU A 991 4.34 -31.88 33.01
CA GLU A 991 3.00 -32.28 33.48
C GLU A 991 2.14 -32.75 32.30
N CYS A 992 2.19 -34.06 32.02
CA CYS A 992 1.55 -34.66 30.85
C CYS A 992 0.08 -35.05 31.07
N GLY A 993 -0.42 -35.02 32.31
CA GLY A 993 -1.75 -35.52 32.66
C GLY A 993 -2.86 -34.89 31.81
N ARG A 994 -2.71 -33.61 31.44
CA ARG A 994 -3.60 -32.90 30.51
C ARG A 994 -3.09 -32.86 29.07
N LEU A 995 -1.81 -32.56 28.87
CA LEU A 995 -1.21 -32.39 27.53
C LEU A 995 -1.31 -33.64 26.67
N LEU A 996 -1.20 -34.80 27.31
CA LEU A 996 -1.21 -36.12 26.70
C LEU A 996 -2.24 -37.00 27.45
N ALA A 997 -3.41 -36.47 27.80
CA ALA A 997 -4.46 -37.21 28.50
C ALA A 997 -4.92 -38.43 27.69
N ASP A 998 -5.19 -39.55 28.39
CA ASP A 998 -5.70 -40.79 27.79
C ASP A 998 -4.86 -41.24 26.58
N SER A 999 -3.53 -41.33 26.72
CA SER A 999 -2.65 -41.62 25.58
C SER A 999 -1.44 -42.49 25.92
N HIS A 1000 -0.84 -43.03 24.85
CA HIS A 1000 0.46 -43.69 24.84
C HIS A 1000 1.42 -42.86 24.01
N TYR A 1001 2.60 -42.57 24.52
CA TYR A 1001 3.54 -41.70 23.82
C TYR A 1001 5.00 -42.12 24.06
N PRO A 1002 5.89 -41.83 23.10
CA PRO A 1002 7.30 -42.10 23.24
C PRO A 1002 7.97 -41.07 24.16
N VAL A 1003 8.86 -41.55 25.03
CA VAL A 1003 9.66 -40.74 25.97
C VAL A 1003 11.16 -41.05 25.80
N ALA A 1004 12.04 -40.19 26.29
CA ALA A 1004 13.48 -40.47 26.27
C ALA A 1004 13.83 -41.59 27.26
N ALA A 1005 13.21 -41.57 28.45
CA ALA A 1005 13.32 -42.60 29.48
C ALA A 1005 12.11 -42.58 30.43
N ASN A 1006 11.92 -43.66 31.18
CA ASN A 1006 10.89 -43.77 32.21
C ASN A 1006 11.47 -43.56 33.62
N SER A 1007 10.61 -43.26 34.60
CA SER A 1007 10.99 -43.05 35.99
C SER A 1007 11.48 -44.34 36.65
N ALA A 1008 12.49 -44.24 37.53
CA ALA A 1008 12.98 -45.37 38.32
C ALA A 1008 11.93 -45.91 39.31
N HIS A 1009 10.96 -45.07 39.69
CA HIS A 1009 9.95 -45.45 40.68
C HIS A 1009 8.93 -46.46 40.15
N PHE A 1010 8.72 -46.51 38.84
CA PHE A 1010 7.90 -47.53 38.20
C PHE A 1010 8.19 -47.60 36.70
N PHE A 1011 8.73 -48.73 36.25
CA PHE A 1011 8.85 -49.05 34.82
C PHE A 1011 8.90 -50.56 34.61
N ALA A 1012 8.59 -50.99 33.39
CA ALA A 1012 8.62 -52.39 32.99
C ALA A 1012 9.31 -52.58 31.64
N LEU A 1013 9.79 -53.79 31.38
CA LEU A 1013 10.30 -54.21 30.07
C LEU A 1013 10.26 -55.74 29.92
N SER A 1014 10.33 -56.23 28.69
CA SER A 1014 10.47 -57.66 28.44
C SER A 1014 11.83 -58.19 28.92
N ALA A 1015 11.87 -59.45 29.36
CA ALA A 1015 13.13 -60.12 29.69
C ALA A 1015 14.08 -60.19 28.49
N ALA A 1016 13.54 -60.22 27.27
CA ALA A 1016 14.31 -60.13 26.03
C ALA A 1016 15.01 -58.77 25.88
N ALA A 1017 14.30 -57.66 26.11
CA ALA A 1017 14.89 -56.32 26.12
C ALA A 1017 15.97 -56.19 27.20
N TRP A 1018 15.70 -56.69 28.42
CA TRP A 1018 16.68 -56.70 29.51
C TRP A 1018 17.99 -57.40 29.14
N ARG A 1019 17.89 -58.61 28.55
CA ARG A 1019 19.06 -59.38 28.09
C ARG A 1019 19.80 -58.68 26.96
N GLN A 1020 19.09 -58.07 26.02
CA GLN A 1020 19.70 -57.32 24.93
C GLN A 1020 20.50 -56.11 25.44
N ALA A 1021 20.00 -55.42 26.48
CA ALA A 1021 20.74 -54.34 27.11
C ALA A 1021 21.96 -54.82 27.89
N GLY A 1022 21.95 -56.06 28.39
CA GLY A 1022 22.94 -56.56 29.36
C GLY A 1022 22.67 -56.10 30.80
N GLY A 1023 21.41 -55.78 31.13
CA GLY A 1023 21.00 -55.29 32.47
C GLY A 1023 21.34 -53.83 32.76
N MET A 1024 21.34 -53.45 34.05
CA MET A 1024 21.76 -52.12 34.52
C MET A 1024 23.27 -51.94 34.41
N SER A 1025 23.70 -50.79 33.91
CA SER A 1025 25.13 -50.47 33.77
C SER A 1025 25.76 -50.16 35.13
N LEU A 1026 26.92 -50.74 35.40
CA LEU A 1026 27.73 -50.44 36.59
C LEU A 1026 28.57 -49.17 36.43
N ASN A 1027 28.60 -48.59 35.21
CA ASN A 1027 29.43 -47.43 34.87
C ASN A 1027 28.71 -46.09 35.03
N VAL A 1028 27.49 -46.09 35.56
CA VAL A 1028 26.64 -44.90 35.74
C VAL A 1028 26.20 -44.84 37.20
N PRO A 1029 26.10 -43.64 37.81
CA PRO A 1029 25.56 -43.51 39.16
C PRO A 1029 24.17 -44.16 39.31
N ASP A 1030 23.91 -44.70 40.50
CA ASP A 1030 22.65 -45.40 40.80
C ASP A 1030 21.40 -44.53 40.52
N ASP A 1031 21.49 -43.20 40.63
CA ASP A 1031 20.36 -42.29 40.41
C ASP A 1031 19.97 -42.11 38.91
N GLY A 1032 20.78 -42.64 37.98
CA GLY A 1032 20.56 -42.53 36.52
C GLY A 1032 20.61 -43.85 35.76
N MET A 1033 20.73 -45.00 36.43
CA MET A 1033 20.92 -46.30 35.79
C MET A 1033 19.76 -46.73 34.87
N GLN A 1034 18.53 -46.36 35.22
CA GLN A 1034 17.32 -46.60 34.42
C GLN A 1034 17.30 -45.77 33.14
N ILE A 1035 17.84 -44.55 33.19
CA ILE A 1035 17.95 -43.66 32.04
C ILE A 1035 19.01 -44.23 31.10
N ASP A 1036 20.18 -44.63 31.61
CA ASP A 1036 21.20 -45.32 30.81
C ASP A 1036 20.67 -46.61 30.14
N LEU A 1037 19.91 -47.42 30.86
CA LEU A 1037 19.23 -48.60 30.31
C LEU A 1037 18.31 -48.24 29.14
N ALA A 1038 17.44 -47.25 29.33
CA ALA A 1038 16.52 -46.76 28.32
C ALA A 1038 17.26 -46.22 27.07
N LEU A 1039 18.37 -45.51 27.28
CA LEU A 1039 19.21 -44.96 26.21
C LEU A 1039 19.95 -46.05 25.42
N ARG A 1040 20.52 -47.06 26.09
CA ARG A 1040 21.17 -48.20 25.42
C ARG A 1040 20.18 -48.98 24.56
N LEU A 1041 18.96 -49.20 25.05
CA LEU A 1041 17.89 -49.84 24.27
C LEU A 1041 17.45 -48.98 23.08
N ALA A 1042 17.39 -47.65 23.24
CA ALA A 1042 17.11 -46.73 22.14
C ALA A 1042 18.18 -46.76 21.04
N ARG A 1043 19.47 -46.88 21.41
CA ARG A 1043 20.56 -47.08 20.43
C ARG A 1043 20.42 -48.39 19.66
N ALA A 1044 19.81 -49.40 20.28
CA ALA A 1044 19.51 -50.68 19.64
C ALA A 1044 18.23 -50.65 18.78
N GLY A 1045 17.63 -49.47 18.57
CA GLY A 1045 16.45 -49.28 17.71
C GLY A 1045 15.10 -49.49 18.39
N ARG A 1046 15.06 -49.67 19.73
CA ARG A 1046 13.81 -49.81 20.49
C ARG A 1046 13.28 -48.46 20.99
N ILE A 1047 11.99 -48.38 21.30
CA ILE A 1047 11.30 -47.15 21.72
C ILE A 1047 10.86 -47.25 23.18
N ASN A 1048 11.17 -46.24 24.00
CA ASN A 1048 10.63 -46.15 25.36
C ASN A 1048 9.23 -45.53 25.31
N LEU A 1049 8.25 -46.15 25.94
CA LEU A 1049 6.86 -45.68 25.97
C LEU A 1049 6.45 -45.28 27.39
N CYS A 1050 5.54 -44.33 27.49
CA CYS A 1050 4.82 -43.99 28.72
C CYS A 1050 3.32 -43.94 28.42
N THR A 1051 2.50 -44.16 29.46
CA THR A 1051 1.03 -44.09 29.38
C THR A 1051 0.44 -43.19 30.47
N THR A 1052 -0.48 -42.32 30.10
CA THR A 1052 -1.33 -41.55 31.03
C THR A 1052 -2.67 -42.21 31.29
N ARG A 1053 -2.94 -43.35 30.66
CA ARG A 1053 -4.17 -44.14 30.86
C ARG A 1053 -4.23 -44.80 32.23
N MET A 1054 -3.07 -45.03 32.83
CA MET A 1054 -2.90 -45.62 34.15
C MET A 1054 -2.03 -44.69 35.00
N SER A 1055 -2.23 -44.71 36.31
CA SER A 1055 -1.35 -44.04 37.24
C SER A 1055 -0.92 -44.96 38.39
N VAL A 1056 0.24 -44.65 38.95
CA VAL A 1056 0.80 -45.31 40.13
C VAL A 1056 1.15 -44.24 41.15
N TYR A 1057 0.76 -44.46 42.40
CA TYR A 1057 1.12 -43.56 43.49
C TYR A 1057 2.53 -43.91 43.99
N SER A 1058 3.37 -42.92 44.26
CA SER A 1058 4.73 -43.09 44.81
C SER A 1058 5.05 -41.95 45.78
N GLU A 1059 5.47 -42.29 47.00
CA GLU A 1059 5.84 -41.32 48.05
C GLU A 1059 7.31 -40.91 48.04
N ALA A 1060 8.09 -41.43 47.10
CA ALA A 1060 9.51 -41.14 47.04
C ALA A 1060 9.76 -39.64 46.85
N ALA A 1061 10.61 -39.06 47.69
CA ALA A 1061 11.09 -37.69 47.50
C ALA A 1061 11.83 -37.63 46.16
N GLU A 1062 11.31 -36.87 45.20
CA GLU A 1062 12.09 -36.58 44.01
C GLU A 1062 13.34 -35.81 44.43
N PRO A 1063 14.52 -36.18 43.91
CA PRO A 1063 15.73 -35.42 44.15
C PRO A 1063 15.46 -33.98 43.67
N GLY A 1064 15.80 -33.00 44.52
CA GLY A 1064 15.21 -31.64 44.46
C GLY A 1064 15.28 -30.93 43.10
N LYS A 1065 14.54 -29.81 42.97
CA LYS A 1065 14.34 -28.96 41.76
C LYS A 1065 15.56 -28.68 40.86
N TYR A 1066 16.78 -28.98 41.30
CA TYR A 1066 18.05 -28.80 40.59
C TYR A 1066 18.52 -30.02 39.78
N LEU A 1067 17.82 -31.17 39.81
CA LEU A 1067 18.16 -32.34 38.96
C LEU A 1067 17.58 -32.32 37.53
N HIS A 1068 16.88 -31.25 37.13
CA HIS A 1068 16.43 -31.10 35.74
C HIS A 1068 17.59 -30.93 34.75
N ASP A 1069 18.71 -30.37 35.21
CA ASP A 1069 19.97 -30.62 34.54
C ASP A 1069 20.47 -31.95 35.08
N MET A 1070 20.33 -33.01 34.28
CA MET A 1070 21.26 -34.12 34.41
C MET A 1070 22.66 -33.58 34.13
N ALA A 1071 23.28 -32.97 35.14
CA ALA A 1071 24.72 -32.96 35.30
C ALA A 1071 25.15 -34.39 35.64
N VAL A 1072 24.84 -35.36 34.76
CA VAL A 1072 25.59 -36.60 34.67
C VAL A 1072 26.89 -36.22 33.99
N ALA A 1073 27.71 -35.55 34.79
CA ALA A 1073 29.05 -35.18 34.46
C ALA A 1073 29.79 -36.43 33.98
N ALA A 1074 30.43 -36.29 32.82
CA ALA A 1074 31.43 -37.15 32.20
C ALA A 1074 31.00 -38.40 31.37
N HIS A 1075 29.77 -38.92 31.41
CA HIS A 1075 29.48 -40.23 30.76
C HIS A 1075 28.36 -40.30 29.69
N LEU A 1076 27.51 -39.28 29.55
CA LEU A 1076 26.44 -39.27 28.53
C LEU A 1076 26.73 -38.22 27.44
N ASP A 1077 27.52 -38.61 26.45
CA ASP A 1077 27.82 -37.79 25.26
C ASP A 1077 26.53 -37.45 24.46
N LEU A 1078 26.48 -36.26 23.84
CA LEU A 1078 25.38 -35.84 22.97
C LEU A 1078 25.10 -36.86 21.86
N TRP A 1079 26.16 -37.43 21.26
CA TRP A 1079 26.05 -38.46 20.23
C TRP A 1079 25.35 -39.73 20.72
N ASN A 1080 25.52 -40.01 21.99
CA ASN A 1080 24.98 -41.15 22.72
C ASN A 1080 23.48 -40.96 23.05
N LEU A 1081 22.98 -39.72 23.03
CA LEU A 1081 21.58 -39.34 23.29
C LEU A 1081 20.76 -39.17 21.99
N LEU A 1082 21.42 -38.95 20.84
CA LEU A 1082 20.76 -38.74 19.55
C LEU A 1082 19.71 -39.80 19.17
N PRO A 1083 19.93 -41.12 19.38
CA PRO A 1083 18.91 -42.10 19.05
C PRO A 1083 17.65 -41.96 19.91
N ALA A 1084 17.83 -41.75 21.22
CA ALA A 1084 16.71 -41.52 22.15
C ALA A 1084 15.96 -40.21 21.86
N LEU A 1085 16.68 -39.16 21.44
CA LEU A 1085 16.11 -37.90 20.95
C LEU A 1085 15.22 -38.13 19.73
N LYS A 1086 15.71 -38.89 18.75
CA LYS A 1086 14.97 -39.18 17.51
C LYS A 1086 13.77 -40.09 17.72
N SER A 1087 13.76 -40.88 18.79
CA SER A 1087 12.69 -41.81 19.13
C SER A 1087 11.71 -41.31 20.18
N SER A 1088 11.93 -40.13 20.78
CA SER A 1088 11.08 -39.54 21.83
C SER A 1088 10.15 -38.48 21.27
N ALA A 1089 8.99 -38.28 21.90
CA ALA A 1089 8.28 -37.02 21.74
C ALA A 1089 9.13 -35.88 22.35
N ALA A 1090 9.02 -34.68 21.79
CA ALA A 1090 9.62 -33.48 22.34
C ALA A 1090 8.52 -32.53 22.79
N ILE A 1091 8.62 -32.03 24.01
CA ILE A 1091 7.71 -31.03 24.56
C ILE A 1091 8.55 -29.86 25.03
N ARG A 1092 8.30 -28.68 24.50
CA ARG A 1092 9.05 -27.46 24.82
C ARG A 1092 8.10 -26.36 25.27
N SER A 1093 8.31 -25.83 26.47
CA SER A 1093 7.68 -24.57 26.88
C SER A 1093 8.41 -23.37 26.26
N PHE A 1094 7.67 -22.32 25.90
CA PHE A 1094 8.25 -21.10 25.31
C PHE A 1094 7.49 -19.83 25.68
#